data_AF-A0A2G6FUM9-F1
#
_entry.id   AF-A0A2G6FUM9-F1
#
_cell.length_a   1.000
_cell.length_b   1.000
_cell.length_c   1.000
_cell.angle_alpha   90.00
_cell.angle_beta   90.00
_cell.angle_gamma   90.00
#
_symmetry.space_group_name_H-M   'P 1'
#
loop_
_entity.id
_entity.type
_entity.pdbx_description
1 polymer ?
#
loop_
_entity_poly.entity_id
_entity_poly.type
_entity_poly.pdbx_seq_one_letter_code
_entity_poly.pdbx_strand_id
1 'polypeptide(L)'
;MFNNFFTKCPECSYSIKKDSKNCENCDIKINSSFGSSENFYVNLLGELACKNKMLSHDDFKKIYNEYLSLKQVQHSETIEDMLISSGKISLENMARLIAATLRTMDRKFCEEAVKMNFITEEQAKNALMEQSCLYREKILKSAADLLKEKNLLTDIQIENLLRKQDIQEMTADKNNEKRKSAPARNLKIARLAVQYNYLTDKEMEKEIQKWSGLSVSKNFKKDFLQYLLENKILTKKEITILSLHYEYNNLKKLDVMFGKLAVFYKFISQENIEHALNIQKEIFKKKLRLISLPEILSKKKLLADNQIYKILKEQKRENLAGIFYKKLDINKEKLQENPEQKTRPDKDESKEKSQIKIEISEDLMEALLYPPLEETDIFEIKDVLKKKGIVYGVIDDNIILSYLKKKSEQPVAIAKGTPAVEPVNAQIKCHFAENYLNVGTINEDGDIDFMDRGEVPSVERDELIAEKIPLKYGKPGMDILGNEIPVEIPLDINIGAGKGARLDESCSKVYSEEPGQPHISINGDISVLNVHEVKGDVDFHTGHINFNGNIIILGTIKSGFKVTGNDIIVDEVIEGIIEAKGHVEVKKGIFGGKISSEQGIKAKFINNSHINSFGDISVEKEIIDSVVKTSGVASVSSGKIISSMISAKSGVEVKQIDTEVSEPSTIEIGSSAYLDAFLEPYETEIEKTKKNLEDFKKNMTNLQERDRVLHLEIAEKAQIHDKSEQALKKLIEHKSLIQGTRSLQPMDQINEKIESLEIKIKDFGISMEKLFDEQDKIQGEISTTKLYIKKSIEKKEELKSQIETIKNYDQAIKPSPVLIVKGTIEKGAKINGPDSKLEVSEKTKNIKFHEIHSQDADGNPIHIIKADKNK
;
A
#
# COMPACT_ATOMS: atom_id res chain seq x y z
N MET A 1 13.81 46.59 -36.50
CA MET A 1 12.37 46.29 -36.48
C MET A 1 12.29 44.78 -36.26
N PHE A 2 12.10 44.23 -35.07
CA PHE A 2 10.88 44.26 -34.24
C PHE A 2 11.27 44.24 -32.75
N ASN A 3 11.41 45.43 -32.14
CA ASN A 3 11.39 45.60 -30.69
C ASN A 3 10.14 46.43 -30.41
N ASN A 4 9.05 45.78 -29.98
CA ASN A 4 7.94 46.35 -29.22
C ASN A 4 6.84 45.29 -29.08
N PHE A 5 6.95 44.45 -28.06
CA PHE A 5 5.82 43.65 -27.58
C PHE A 5 5.36 44.24 -26.25
N PHE A 6 4.21 44.91 -26.28
CA PHE A 6 3.49 45.38 -25.10
C PHE A 6 2.68 44.20 -24.52
N THR A 7 2.75 43.99 -23.21
CA THR A 7 1.82 43.11 -22.49
C THR A 7 0.60 43.92 -22.06
N LYS A 8 -0.61 43.39 -22.27
CA LYS A 8 -1.85 44.06 -21.84
C LYS A 8 -2.14 43.76 -20.37
N CYS A 9 -2.56 44.77 -19.62
CA CYS A 9 -3.03 44.61 -18.25
C CYS A 9 -4.22 43.60 -18.22
N PRO A 10 -4.21 42.58 -17.33
CA PRO A 10 -5.29 41.60 -17.28
C PRO A 10 -6.63 42.18 -16.80
N GLU A 11 -6.64 43.29 -16.06
CA GLU A 11 -7.90 43.91 -15.60
C GLU A 11 -8.42 45.02 -16.51
N CYS A 12 -7.54 45.92 -17.02
CA CYS A 12 -7.99 47.08 -17.80
C CYS A 12 -7.57 47.06 -19.27
N SER A 13 -6.89 46.00 -19.73
CA SER A 13 -6.42 45.81 -21.12
C SER A 13 -5.47 46.88 -21.69
N TYR A 14 -5.00 47.81 -20.86
CA TYR A 14 -4.04 48.87 -21.25
C TYR A 14 -2.67 48.29 -21.60
N SER A 15 -1.99 48.85 -22.61
CA SER A 15 -0.70 48.37 -23.12
C SER A 15 0.45 48.81 -22.21
N ILE A 16 1.14 47.85 -21.60
CA ILE A 16 2.18 48.09 -20.60
C ILE A 16 3.56 47.88 -21.23
N LYS A 17 4.50 48.79 -20.96
CA LYS A 17 5.91 48.62 -21.35
C LYS A 17 6.53 47.52 -20.50
N LYS A 18 7.35 46.65 -21.11
CA LYS A 18 7.86 45.39 -20.54
C LYS A 18 8.54 45.51 -19.17
N ASP A 19 8.99 46.72 -18.80
CA ASP A 19 9.78 46.97 -17.57
C ASP A 19 9.03 47.78 -16.49
N SER A 20 7.74 48.12 -16.64
CA SER A 20 7.01 48.85 -15.60
C SER A 20 6.40 47.91 -14.55
N LYS A 21 6.71 48.15 -13.26
CA LYS A 21 6.29 47.30 -12.13
C LYS A 21 4.83 47.50 -11.69
N ASN A 22 4.23 48.63 -12.07
CA ASN A 22 2.83 48.95 -11.85
C ASN A 22 2.17 49.33 -13.19
N CYS A 23 0.85 49.11 -13.29
CA CYS A 23 0.07 49.68 -14.39
C CYS A 23 -0.25 51.15 -14.10
N GLU A 24 0.16 52.07 -14.98
CA GLU A 24 -0.04 53.52 -14.80
C GLU A 24 -1.52 53.94 -14.70
N ASN A 25 -2.47 53.09 -15.12
CA ASN A 25 -3.89 53.43 -15.16
C ASN A 25 -4.70 52.87 -13.97
N CYS A 26 -4.25 51.79 -13.31
CA CYS A 26 -4.97 51.18 -12.18
C CYS A 26 -4.09 50.87 -10.95
N ASP A 27 -2.80 51.23 -11.00
CA ASP A 27 -1.81 51.10 -9.91
C ASP A 27 -1.60 49.69 -9.33
N ILE A 28 -2.04 48.65 -10.05
CA ILE A 28 -1.85 47.25 -9.67
C ILE A 28 -0.40 46.84 -9.94
N LYS A 29 0.24 46.23 -8.93
CA LYS A 29 1.56 45.58 -9.04
C LYS A 29 1.46 44.34 -9.91
N ILE A 30 2.21 44.30 -11.00
CA ILE A 30 2.27 43.14 -11.89
C ILE A 30 3.37 42.22 -11.38
N ASN A 31 2.98 41.24 -10.56
CA ASN A 31 3.89 40.22 -10.06
C ASN A 31 4.17 39.19 -11.17
N SER A 32 5.30 39.29 -11.86
CA SER A 32 5.89 38.14 -12.56
C SER A 32 6.51 37.22 -11.51
N SER A 33 5.76 36.21 -11.08
CA SER A 33 6.22 35.19 -10.16
C SER A 33 7.31 34.31 -10.80
N PHE A 34 8.57 34.48 -10.38
CA PHE A 34 9.63 33.51 -10.66
C PHE A 34 10.40 33.22 -9.36
N GLY A 35 10.42 31.96 -8.94
CA GLY A 35 11.14 31.49 -7.76
C GLY A 35 11.72 30.09 -7.93
N SER A 36 12.90 29.88 -7.33
CA SER A 36 13.75 28.66 -7.22
C SER A 36 14.71 28.34 -8.38
N SER A 37 15.92 27.88 -8.03
CA SER A 37 17.02 27.48 -8.94
C SER A 37 16.70 26.26 -9.82
N GLU A 38 15.74 25.42 -9.41
CA GLU A 38 15.16 24.37 -10.26
C GLU A 38 14.42 24.96 -11.47
N ASN A 39 13.73 26.10 -11.32
CA ASN A 39 13.03 26.73 -12.45
C ASN A 39 14.00 27.34 -13.48
N PHE A 40 15.19 27.76 -13.07
CA PHE A 40 16.20 28.27 -13.99
C PHE A 40 16.77 27.18 -14.90
N TYR A 41 17.16 26.03 -14.33
CA TYR A 41 17.67 24.90 -15.10
C TYR A 41 16.61 24.39 -16.08
N VAL A 42 15.35 24.25 -15.63
CA VAL A 42 14.23 23.79 -16.47
C VAL A 42 13.93 24.77 -17.61
N ASN A 43 13.95 26.08 -17.33
CA ASN A 43 13.74 27.09 -18.37
C ASN A 43 14.88 27.14 -19.38
N LEU A 44 16.14 27.05 -18.93
CA LEU A 44 17.30 27.02 -19.81
C LEU A 44 17.32 25.77 -20.69
N LEU A 45 16.91 24.63 -20.15
CA LEU A 45 16.76 23.38 -20.89
C LEU A 45 15.69 23.52 -21.99
N GLY A 46 14.54 24.12 -21.69
CA GLY A 46 13.49 24.42 -22.67
C GLY A 46 13.91 25.40 -23.76
N GLU A 47 14.58 26.50 -23.39
CA GLU A 47 15.09 27.49 -24.35
C GLU A 47 16.10 26.88 -25.32
N LEU A 48 17.03 26.05 -24.81
CA LEU A 48 18.00 25.35 -25.65
C LEU A 48 17.36 24.28 -26.53
N ALA A 49 16.30 23.60 -26.05
CA ALA A 49 15.55 22.64 -26.85
C ALA A 49 14.85 23.32 -28.03
N CYS A 50 14.22 24.47 -27.79
CA CYS A 50 13.57 25.26 -28.82
C CYS A 50 14.58 25.88 -29.80
N LYS A 51 15.68 26.42 -29.30
CA LYS A 51 16.73 27.06 -30.12
C LYS A 51 17.42 26.06 -31.05
N ASN A 52 17.63 24.82 -30.61
CA ASN A 52 18.21 23.75 -31.41
C ASN A 52 17.17 23.01 -32.28
N LYS A 53 15.93 23.52 -32.39
CA LYS A 53 14.81 22.93 -33.13
C LYS A 53 14.47 21.49 -32.72
N MET A 54 14.79 21.11 -31.48
CA MET A 54 14.50 19.77 -30.94
C MET A 54 13.07 19.67 -30.39
N LEU A 55 12.46 20.81 -30.03
CA LEU A 55 11.12 20.90 -29.47
C LEU A 55 10.46 22.22 -29.88
N SER A 56 9.16 22.22 -30.19
CA SER A 56 8.45 23.47 -30.49
C SER A 56 8.16 24.26 -29.21
N HIS A 57 8.05 25.59 -29.34
CA HIS A 57 7.83 26.45 -28.17
C HIS A 57 6.46 26.23 -27.52
N ASP A 58 5.46 25.82 -28.30
CA ASP A 58 4.12 25.50 -27.81
C ASP A 58 4.06 24.11 -27.15
N ASP A 59 4.80 23.13 -27.67
CA ASP A 59 4.91 21.81 -27.05
C ASP A 59 5.62 21.89 -25.69
N PHE A 60 6.72 22.67 -25.60
CA PHE A 60 7.41 22.89 -24.32
C PHE A 60 6.49 23.55 -23.29
N LYS A 61 5.73 24.58 -23.68
CA LYS A 61 4.80 25.27 -22.77
C LYS A 61 3.71 24.35 -22.23
N LYS A 62 3.17 23.46 -23.07
CA LYS A 62 2.17 22.48 -22.63
C LYS A 62 2.75 21.54 -21.57
N ILE A 63 3.90 20.94 -21.85
CA ILE A 63 4.57 20.00 -20.94
C ILE A 63 5.07 20.70 -19.67
N TYR A 64 5.55 21.94 -19.77
CA TYR A 64 5.97 22.73 -18.62
C TYR A 64 4.81 23.08 -17.69
N ASN A 65 3.65 23.44 -18.24
CA ASN A 65 2.46 23.71 -17.44
C ASN A 65 1.93 22.44 -16.76
N GLU A 66 1.98 21.30 -17.45
CA GLU A 66 1.65 19.98 -16.90
C GLU A 66 2.64 19.56 -15.80
N TYR A 67 3.94 19.81 -16.00
CA TYR A 67 4.96 19.62 -14.97
C TYR A 67 4.69 20.47 -13.72
N LEU A 68 4.28 21.73 -13.91
CA LEU A 68 3.94 22.64 -12.80
C LEU A 68 2.67 22.20 -12.06
N SER A 69 1.64 21.70 -12.75
CA SER A 69 0.43 21.19 -12.11
C SER A 69 0.69 19.89 -11.35
N LEU A 70 1.50 18.98 -11.90
CA LEU A 70 1.88 17.73 -11.23
C LEU A 70 2.75 17.95 -9.99
N LYS A 71 3.57 19.03 -9.96
CA LYS A 71 4.38 19.39 -8.80
C LYS A 71 3.54 19.89 -7.61
N GLN A 72 2.31 20.38 -7.86
CA GLN A 72 1.36 20.77 -6.80
C GLN A 72 0.61 19.56 -6.20
N VAL A 73 0.54 18.44 -6.94
CA VAL A 73 -0.22 17.22 -6.57
C VAL A 73 0.71 16.07 -6.13
N GLN A 74 1.97 16.37 -5.77
CA GLN A 74 2.98 15.39 -5.32
C GLN A 74 3.26 14.23 -6.31
N HIS A 75 3.45 14.53 -7.60
CA HIS A 75 4.04 13.57 -8.55
C HIS A 75 5.57 13.65 -8.60
N SER A 76 6.25 12.50 -8.76
CA SER A 76 7.72 12.38 -8.71
C SER A 76 8.41 12.41 -10.07
N GLU A 77 7.69 12.71 -11.15
CA GLU A 77 8.29 12.76 -12.49
C GLU A 77 9.11 14.03 -12.68
N THR A 78 10.30 13.88 -13.24
CA THR A 78 11.13 15.02 -13.64
C THR A 78 10.65 15.55 -14.98
N ILE A 79 10.88 16.83 -15.27
CA ILE A 79 10.47 17.38 -16.57
C ILE A 79 11.21 16.67 -17.71
N GLU A 80 12.41 16.17 -17.44
CA GLU A 80 13.17 15.38 -18.39
C GLU A 80 12.48 14.06 -18.74
N ASP A 81 11.96 13.37 -17.74
CA ASP A 81 11.22 12.13 -17.93
C ASP A 81 9.91 12.40 -18.68
N MET A 82 9.21 13.52 -18.40
CA MET A 82 8.01 13.94 -19.13
C MET A 82 8.28 14.28 -20.61
N LEU A 83 9.41 14.94 -20.90
CA LEU A 83 9.80 15.28 -22.28
C LEU A 83 10.21 14.06 -23.11
N ILE A 84 10.74 13.02 -22.44
CA ILE A 84 11.07 11.73 -23.06
C ILE A 84 9.80 10.89 -23.24
N SER A 85 8.96 10.78 -22.21
CA SER A 85 7.73 9.96 -22.24
C SER A 85 6.68 10.51 -23.21
N SER A 86 6.64 11.83 -23.43
CA SER A 86 5.80 12.45 -24.44
C SER A 86 6.23 12.16 -25.89
N GLY A 87 7.36 11.44 -26.09
CA GLY A 87 7.91 11.07 -27.39
C GLY A 87 8.43 12.24 -28.21
N LYS A 88 8.54 13.44 -27.62
CA LYS A 88 8.91 14.68 -28.33
C LYS A 88 10.42 14.86 -28.42
N ILE A 89 11.18 14.32 -27.46
CA ILE A 89 12.64 14.32 -27.47
C ILE A 89 13.13 12.87 -27.25
N SER A 90 13.99 12.38 -28.13
CA SER A 90 14.62 11.06 -27.95
C SER A 90 15.63 11.08 -26.80
N LEU A 91 15.83 9.92 -26.16
CA LEU A 91 16.73 9.77 -25.02
C LEU A 91 18.18 10.21 -25.34
N GLU A 92 18.64 10.00 -26.56
CA GLU A 92 19.97 10.46 -27.03
C GLU A 92 20.03 11.98 -27.22
N ASN A 93 18.97 12.58 -27.75
CA ASN A 93 18.88 14.04 -27.90
C ASN A 93 18.72 14.75 -26.56
N MET A 94 18.05 14.11 -25.60
CA MET A 94 17.91 14.61 -24.24
C MET A 94 19.25 14.66 -23.50
N ALA A 95 20.08 13.63 -23.66
CA ALA A 95 21.43 13.62 -23.10
C ALA A 95 22.31 14.76 -23.67
N ARG A 96 22.23 15.00 -24.99
CA ARG A 96 22.93 16.13 -25.63
C ARG A 96 22.42 17.48 -25.13
N LEU A 97 21.12 17.59 -24.90
CA LEU A 97 20.48 18.80 -24.41
C LEU A 97 20.90 19.12 -22.97
N ILE A 98 20.84 18.14 -22.06
CA ILE A 98 21.27 18.30 -20.65
C ILE A 98 22.73 18.74 -20.60
N ALA A 99 23.60 18.15 -21.41
CA ALA A 99 25.00 18.56 -21.48
C ALA A 99 25.21 19.98 -22.02
N ALA A 100 24.41 20.41 -23.01
CA ALA A 100 24.45 21.78 -23.51
C ALA A 100 23.99 22.78 -22.44
N THR A 101 22.97 22.41 -21.65
CA THR A 101 22.49 23.19 -20.50
C THR A 101 23.57 23.30 -19.43
N LEU A 102 24.19 22.19 -19.03
CA LEU A 102 25.28 22.16 -18.05
C LEU A 102 26.48 23.01 -18.48
N ARG A 103 26.91 22.91 -19.75
CA ARG A 103 27.98 23.77 -20.29
C ARG A 103 27.66 25.26 -20.24
N THR A 104 26.40 25.61 -20.49
CA THR A 104 25.95 27.01 -20.46
C THR A 104 25.98 27.55 -19.03
N MET A 105 25.62 26.71 -18.05
CA MET A 105 25.74 27.03 -16.62
C MET A 105 27.20 27.12 -16.18
N ASP A 106 28.06 26.18 -16.61
CA ASP A 106 29.50 26.18 -16.30
C ASP A 106 30.22 27.38 -16.92
N ARG A 107 29.80 27.85 -18.10
CA ARG A 107 30.32 29.09 -18.68
C ARG A 107 29.95 30.30 -17.83
N LYS A 108 28.68 30.40 -17.42
CA LYS A 108 28.23 31.46 -16.49
C LYS A 108 28.96 31.39 -15.14
N PHE A 109 29.26 30.18 -14.66
CA PHE A 109 30.04 29.97 -13.44
C PHE A 109 31.47 30.50 -13.60
N CYS A 110 32.13 30.18 -14.71
CA CYS A 110 33.49 30.66 -15.00
C CYS A 110 33.53 32.18 -15.19
N GLU A 111 32.55 32.76 -15.89
CA GLU A 111 32.42 34.22 -16.03
C GLU A 111 32.30 34.91 -14.66
N GLU A 112 31.51 34.34 -13.75
CA GLU A 112 31.31 34.88 -12.42
C GLU A 112 32.55 34.69 -11.52
N ALA A 113 33.26 33.56 -11.67
CA ALA A 113 34.53 33.31 -11.00
C ALA A 113 35.64 34.30 -11.45
N VAL A 114 35.66 34.67 -12.74
CA VAL A 114 36.55 35.70 -13.29
C VAL A 114 36.17 37.08 -12.75
N LYS A 115 34.88 37.45 -12.73
CA LYS A 115 34.44 38.74 -12.17
C LYS A 115 34.80 38.93 -10.69
N MET A 116 34.85 37.84 -9.92
CA MET A 116 35.25 37.89 -8.51
C MET A 116 36.76 37.83 -8.30
N ASN A 117 37.55 37.88 -9.38
CA ASN A 117 39.00 37.75 -9.37
C ASN A 117 39.49 36.46 -8.69
N PHE A 118 38.70 35.39 -8.70
CA PHE A 118 39.14 34.10 -8.15
C PHE A 118 39.98 33.30 -9.14
N ILE A 119 39.73 33.48 -10.45
CA ILE A 119 40.51 32.87 -11.54
C ILE A 119 40.71 33.89 -12.66
N THR A 120 41.73 33.70 -13.51
CA THR A 120 41.94 34.55 -14.69
C THR A 120 41.06 34.12 -15.87
N GLU A 121 40.84 35.03 -16.83
CA GLU A 121 40.06 34.72 -18.03
C GLU A 121 40.69 33.59 -18.87
N GLU A 122 42.02 33.47 -18.83
CA GLU A 122 42.76 32.39 -19.49
C GLU A 122 42.56 31.04 -18.77
N GLN A 123 42.55 31.02 -17.44
CA GLN A 123 42.27 29.82 -16.64
C GLN A 123 40.83 29.33 -16.82
N ALA A 124 39.86 30.25 -16.90
CA ALA A 124 38.48 29.96 -17.23
C ALA A 124 38.32 29.34 -18.63
N LYS A 125 38.98 29.93 -19.65
CA LYS A 125 38.95 29.41 -21.02
C LYS A 125 39.59 28.02 -21.12
N ASN A 126 40.71 27.79 -20.43
CA ASN A 126 41.37 26.48 -20.41
C ASN A 126 40.52 25.41 -19.73
N ALA A 127 39.86 25.72 -18.61
CA ALA A 127 38.96 24.78 -17.94
C ALA A 127 37.73 24.43 -18.80
N LEU A 128 37.14 25.40 -19.48
CA LEU A 128 36.02 25.17 -20.41
C LEU A 128 36.45 24.39 -21.67
N MET A 129 37.67 24.60 -22.15
CA MET A 129 38.21 23.86 -23.30
C MET A 129 38.49 22.40 -22.93
N GLU A 130 39.10 22.14 -21.77
CA GLU A 130 39.35 20.79 -21.26
C GLU A 130 38.05 20.03 -20.95
N GLN A 131 37.07 20.72 -20.36
CA GLN A 131 35.71 20.22 -20.21
C GLN A 131 35.09 19.80 -21.55
N SER A 132 35.33 20.58 -22.61
CA SER A 132 34.81 20.27 -23.94
C SER A 132 35.45 19.04 -24.57
N CYS A 133 36.74 18.77 -24.30
CA CYS A 133 37.45 17.58 -24.77
C CYS A 133 37.02 16.33 -24.00
N LEU A 134 36.97 16.38 -22.66
CA LEU A 134 36.52 15.28 -21.82
C LEU A 134 35.09 14.84 -22.16
N TYR A 135 34.23 15.79 -22.53
CA TYR A 135 32.89 15.47 -22.97
C TYR A 135 32.85 14.73 -24.32
N ARG A 136 33.76 15.02 -25.27
CA ARG A 136 33.86 14.26 -26.53
C ARG A 136 34.28 12.81 -26.27
N GLU A 137 35.01 12.56 -25.19
CA GLU A 137 35.38 11.24 -24.69
C GLU A 137 34.32 10.61 -23.76
N LYS A 138 33.13 11.22 -23.65
CA LYS A 138 32.00 10.79 -22.81
C LYS A 138 32.25 10.84 -21.29
N ILE A 139 33.21 11.64 -20.84
CA ILE A 139 33.50 11.88 -19.42
C ILE A 139 32.89 13.22 -19.00
N LEU A 140 31.97 13.20 -18.05
CA LEU A 140 31.22 14.39 -17.62
C LEU A 140 31.85 14.98 -16.34
N LYS A 141 32.71 15.99 -16.52
CA LYS A 141 33.32 16.78 -15.43
C LYS A 141 32.84 18.23 -15.53
N SER A 142 32.52 18.85 -14.39
CA SER A 142 32.13 20.28 -14.34
C SER A 142 33.36 21.18 -14.46
N ALA A 143 33.19 22.42 -14.92
CA ALA A 143 34.29 23.38 -14.95
C ALA A 143 34.77 23.73 -13.54
N ALA A 144 33.86 23.74 -12.55
CA ALA A 144 34.18 23.92 -11.14
C ALA A 144 35.10 22.82 -10.59
N ASP A 145 34.84 21.55 -10.95
CA ASP A 145 35.67 20.41 -10.52
C ASP A 145 37.05 20.43 -11.18
N LEU A 146 37.15 20.81 -12.46
CA LEU A 146 38.45 20.95 -13.14
C LEU A 146 39.30 22.08 -12.54
N LEU A 147 38.67 23.20 -12.18
CA LEU A 147 39.33 24.31 -11.50
C LEU A 147 39.74 23.92 -10.06
N LYS A 148 38.95 23.07 -9.38
CA LYS A 148 39.30 22.51 -8.07
C LYS A 148 40.48 21.53 -8.15
N GLU A 149 40.47 20.60 -9.10
CA GLU A 149 41.56 19.61 -9.29
C GLU A 149 42.90 20.29 -9.60
N LYS A 150 42.86 21.45 -10.27
CA LYS A 150 44.05 22.29 -10.53
C LYS A 150 44.42 23.21 -9.36
N ASN A 151 43.74 23.09 -8.22
CA ASN A 151 43.89 23.95 -7.04
C ASN A 151 43.69 25.46 -7.33
N LEU A 152 42.94 25.80 -8.39
CA LEU A 152 42.64 27.19 -8.76
C LEU A 152 41.43 27.74 -7.98
N LEU A 153 40.54 26.88 -7.52
CA LEU A 153 39.41 27.24 -6.66
C LEU A 153 39.30 26.28 -5.48
N THR A 154 39.06 26.82 -4.28
CA THR A 154 38.77 26.03 -3.07
C THR A 154 37.28 25.70 -2.97
N ASP A 155 36.94 24.64 -2.21
CA ASP A 155 35.54 24.23 -1.97
C ASP A 155 34.67 25.37 -1.44
N ILE A 156 35.22 26.21 -0.57
CA ILE A 156 34.53 27.36 0.01
C ILE A 156 34.28 28.43 -1.07
N GLN A 157 35.24 28.68 -1.97
CA GLN A 157 35.06 29.64 -3.07
C GLN A 157 34.04 29.14 -4.10
N ILE A 158 34.05 27.85 -4.42
CA ILE A 158 33.07 27.21 -5.32
C ILE A 158 31.68 27.29 -4.71
N GLU A 159 31.54 26.97 -3.43
CA GLU A 159 30.27 27.06 -2.72
C GLU A 159 29.75 28.51 -2.66
N ASN A 160 30.64 29.49 -2.47
CA ASN A 160 30.27 30.91 -2.49
C ASN A 160 29.88 31.42 -3.89
N LEU A 161 30.50 30.92 -4.96
CA LEU A 161 30.17 31.25 -6.35
C LEU A 161 28.81 30.66 -6.74
N LEU A 162 28.56 29.40 -6.39
CA LEU A 162 27.28 28.73 -6.63
C LEU A 162 26.15 29.38 -5.81
N ARG A 163 26.41 29.73 -4.55
CA ARG A 163 25.47 30.51 -3.73
C ARG A 163 25.21 31.90 -4.31
N LYS A 164 26.18 32.55 -4.96
CA LYS A 164 25.96 33.86 -5.61
C LYS A 164 25.21 33.77 -6.94
N GLN A 165 25.32 32.68 -7.68
CA GLN A 165 24.42 32.42 -8.81
C GLN A 165 22.96 32.27 -8.33
N ASP A 166 22.75 31.66 -7.16
CA ASP A 166 21.44 31.63 -6.50
C ASP A 166 21.01 33.00 -5.91
N ILE A 167 21.96 33.87 -5.51
CA ILE A 167 21.69 35.16 -4.83
C ILE A 167 21.58 36.37 -5.79
N GLN A 168 22.19 36.34 -6.98
CA GLN A 168 22.04 37.44 -7.96
C GLN A 168 20.61 37.55 -8.52
N GLU A 169 19.81 36.49 -8.43
CA GLU A 169 18.37 36.52 -8.75
C GLU A 169 17.49 36.85 -7.52
N MET A 170 18.09 36.97 -6.32
CA MET A 170 17.40 37.32 -5.07
C MET A 170 17.54 38.80 -4.67
N THR A 171 18.36 39.62 -5.34
CA THR A 171 18.51 41.04 -4.99
C THR A 171 17.46 41.93 -5.67
N ALA A 172 16.19 41.68 -5.37
CA ALA A 172 15.10 42.65 -5.52
C ALA A 172 14.19 42.65 -4.29
N ASP A 173 14.74 42.44 -3.09
CA ASP A 173 14.18 42.97 -1.85
C ASP A 173 15.28 43.00 -0.78
N LYS A 174 16.06 44.08 -0.77
CA LYS A 174 16.93 44.40 0.37
C LYS A 174 16.05 44.97 1.47
N ASN A 175 15.83 44.18 2.52
CA ASN A 175 15.90 44.62 3.92
C ASN A 175 15.74 43.44 4.87
N ASN A 176 16.84 42.72 5.14
CA ASN A 176 17.27 42.27 6.46
C ASN A 176 18.36 41.18 6.34
N GLU A 177 19.56 41.60 5.97
CA GLU A 177 20.76 40.82 6.26
C GLU A 177 21.17 41.05 7.73
N LYS A 178 20.93 40.04 8.58
CA LYS A 178 21.75 39.66 9.75
C LYS A 178 21.11 38.45 10.45
N ARG A 179 21.57 37.24 10.12
CA ARG A 179 21.77 36.07 11.03
C ARG A 179 22.11 34.81 10.20
N LYS A 180 23.28 34.22 10.48
CA LYS A 180 23.90 33.08 9.78
C LYS A 180 23.22 31.73 10.09
N SER A 181 23.16 30.86 9.07
CA SER A 181 23.23 29.38 9.09
C SER A 181 22.76 28.60 10.34
N ALA A 182 21.51 28.12 10.29
CA ALA A 182 20.81 27.15 11.15
C ALA A 182 19.29 27.15 10.86
N PRO A 183 18.64 28.33 10.58
CA PRO A 183 17.18 28.40 10.43
C PRO A 183 16.61 27.59 9.27
N ALA A 184 17.34 27.46 8.15
CA ALA A 184 16.80 26.87 6.92
C ALA A 184 16.61 25.34 6.99
N ARG A 185 17.50 24.60 7.69
CA ARG A 185 17.35 23.14 7.86
C ARG A 185 16.18 22.82 8.78
N ASN A 186 16.12 23.51 9.91
CA ASN A 186 15.10 23.26 10.93
C ASN A 186 13.72 23.74 10.48
N LEU A 187 13.66 24.78 9.64
CA LEU A 187 12.43 25.16 8.96
C LEU A 187 12.00 24.12 7.90
N LYS A 188 12.93 23.51 7.17
CA LYS A 188 12.62 22.41 6.23
C LYS A 188 12.11 21.17 6.97
N ILE A 189 12.71 20.81 8.10
CA ILE A 189 12.25 19.72 8.97
C ILE A 189 10.87 20.07 9.56
N ALA A 190 10.67 21.29 10.04
CA ALA A 190 9.38 21.74 10.56
C ALA A 190 8.29 21.71 9.47
N ARG A 191 8.59 22.06 8.22
CA ARG A 191 7.63 21.95 7.10
C ARG A 191 7.21 20.52 6.80
N LEU A 192 8.03 19.51 7.14
CA LEU A 192 7.59 18.11 7.07
C LEU A 192 6.45 17.85 8.07
N ALA A 193 6.31 18.64 9.14
CA ALA A 193 5.17 18.53 10.06
C ALA A 193 3.83 18.76 9.35
N VAL A 194 3.81 19.61 8.31
CA VAL A 194 2.63 19.77 7.45
C VAL A 194 2.42 18.52 6.59
N GLN A 195 3.47 18.04 5.95
CA GLN A 195 3.40 16.86 5.08
C GLN A 195 2.94 15.60 5.82
N TYR A 196 3.27 15.47 7.11
CA TYR A 196 2.86 14.36 7.96
C TYR A 196 1.64 14.68 8.85
N ASN A 197 0.90 15.77 8.55
CA ASN A 197 -0.33 16.19 9.24
C ASN A 197 -0.19 16.43 10.76
N TYR A 198 1.02 16.69 11.25
CA TYR A 198 1.21 17.18 12.62
C TYR A 198 0.74 18.64 12.79
N LEU A 199 0.76 19.42 11.70
CA LEU A 199 0.28 20.79 11.65
C LEU A 199 -0.40 21.06 10.30
N THR A 200 -1.43 21.90 10.26
CA THR A 200 -1.95 22.41 8.98
C THR A 200 -1.06 23.52 8.42
N ASP A 201 -1.11 23.79 7.10
CA ASP A 201 -0.39 24.93 6.50
C ASP A 201 -0.74 26.26 7.18
N LYS A 202 -2.03 26.46 7.52
CA LYS A 202 -2.50 27.67 8.21
C LYS A 202 -1.94 27.79 9.64
N GLU A 203 -1.84 26.68 10.36
CA GLU A 203 -1.23 26.67 11.70
C GLU A 203 0.28 26.88 11.63
N MET A 204 0.95 26.24 10.66
CA MET A 204 2.38 26.43 10.42
C MET A 204 2.71 27.89 10.09
N GLU A 205 1.94 28.53 9.20
CA GLU A 205 2.10 29.95 8.87
C GLU A 205 1.85 30.84 10.09
N LYS A 206 0.82 30.55 10.88
CA LYS A 206 0.50 31.29 12.12
C LYS A 206 1.65 31.18 13.14
N GLU A 207 2.25 30.01 13.28
CA GLU A 207 3.37 29.79 14.21
C GLU A 207 4.70 30.36 13.70
N ILE A 208 4.93 30.34 12.38
CA ILE A 208 6.06 31.06 11.76
C ILE A 208 5.91 32.57 11.97
N GLN A 209 4.70 33.12 11.85
CA GLN A 209 4.42 34.53 12.12
C GLN A 209 4.66 34.91 13.58
N LYS A 210 4.22 34.06 14.54
CA LYS A 210 4.48 34.27 15.97
C LYS A 210 5.98 34.17 16.31
N TRP A 211 6.67 33.16 15.79
CA TRP A 211 8.11 32.98 16.00
C TRP A 211 8.94 34.11 15.39
N SER A 212 8.61 34.54 14.17
CA SER A 212 9.26 35.69 13.52
C SER A 212 8.98 36.99 14.28
N GLY A 213 7.78 37.19 14.82
CA GLY A 213 7.45 38.32 15.71
C GLY A 213 8.26 38.33 17.02
N LEU A 214 8.50 37.17 17.63
CA LEU A 214 9.33 37.03 18.83
C LEU A 214 10.83 37.29 18.56
N SER A 215 11.29 36.99 17.33
CA SER A 215 12.68 37.17 16.91
C SER A 215 13.12 38.65 16.77
N VAL A 216 12.16 39.58 16.73
CA VAL A 216 12.38 41.05 16.66
C VAL A 216 12.75 41.63 18.03
N SER A 217 12.41 40.95 19.14
CA SER A 217 12.86 41.33 20.47
C SER A 217 14.34 40.97 20.66
N LYS A 218 15.16 41.92 21.13
CA LYS A 218 16.64 41.85 21.12
C LYS A 218 17.27 40.65 21.88
N ASN A 219 16.50 39.80 22.55
CA ASN A 219 16.99 38.68 23.38
C ASN A 219 16.59 37.26 22.90
N PHE A 220 15.89 37.08 21.77
CA PHE A 220 15.47 35.73 21.34
C PHE A 220 16.50 35.07 20.39
N LYS A 221 17.14 33.99 20.87
CA LYS A 221 18.17 33.17 20.17
C LYS A 221 17.74 31.70 19.95
N LYS A 222 16.44 31.38 20.00
CA LYS A 222 15.98 29.98 19.91
C LYS A 222 15.62 29.58 18.47
N ASP A 223 16.03 28.37 18.10
CA ASP A 223 15.72 27.73 16.82
C ASP A 223 14.22 27.37 16.70
N PHE A 224 13.71 27.26 15.47
CA PHE A 224 12.27 27.08 15.23
C PHE A 224 11.75 25.73 15.74
N LEU A 225 12.51 24.64 15.60
CA LEU A 225 12.12 23.34 16.16
C LEU A 225 12.08 23.36 17.69
N GLN A 226 13.02 24.09 18.31
CA GLN A 226 13.05 24.29 19.77
C GLN A 226 11.84 25.12 20.24
N TYR A 227 11.43 26.13 19.45
CA TYR A 227 10.21 26.91 19.71
C TYR A 227 8.95 26.03 19.62
N LEU A 228 8.84 25.17 18.61
CA LEU A 228 7.70 24.26 18.47
C LEU A 228 7.64 23.24 19.62
N LEU A 229 8.80 22.79 20.10
CA LEU A 229 8.89 21.89 21.25
C LEU A 229 8.44 22.55 22.56
N GLU A 230 8.93 23.77 22.85
CA GLU A 230 8.64 24.47 24.11
C GLU A 230 7.18 24.91 24.23
N ASN A 231 6.57 25.30 23.11
CA ASN A 231 5.15 25.65 23.08
C ASN A 231 4.23 24.42 22.97
N LYS A 232 4.78 23.20 23.08
CA LYS A 232 4.06 21.92 22.98
C LYS A 232 3.26 21.78 21.67
N ILE A 233 3.75 22.44 20.61
CA ILE A 233 3.16 22.36 19.25
C ILE A 233 3.61 21.06 18.58
N LEU A 234 4.88 20.68 18.78
CA LEU A 234 5.41 19.38 18.38
C LEU A 234 6.12 18.72 19.56
N THR A 235 6.02 17.40 19.68
CA THR A 235 6.74 16.64 20.70
C THR A 235 8.18 16.34 20.27
N LYS A 236 9.05 16.00 21.25
CA LYS A 236 10.45 15.61 20.96
C LYS A 236 10.53 14.37 20.05
N LYS A 237 9.57 13.44 20.20
CA LYS A 237 9.45 12.24 19.36
C LYS A 237 9.09 12.62 17.92
N GLU A 238 8.12 13.50 17.72
CA GLU A 238 7.72 13.99 16.39
C GLU A 238 8.86 14.70 15.66
N ILE A 239 9.58 15.59 16.34
CA ILE A 239 10.75 16.27 15.75
C ILE A 239 11.84 15.27 15.35
N THR A 240 12.03 14.20 16.13
CA THR A 240 12.99 13.13 15.81
C THR A 240 12.55 12.36 14.57
N ILE A 241 11.27 12.00 14.48
CA ILE A 241 10.68 11.31 13.31
C ILE A 241 10.78 12.19 12.05
N LEU A 242 10.44 13.47 12.15
CA LEU A 242 10.55 14.42 11.04
C LEU A 242 11.99 14.60 10.58
N SER A 243 12.95 14.60 11.51
CA SER A 243 14.38 14.65 11.20
C SER A 243 14.82 13.38 10.46
N LEU A 244 14.38 12.19 10.90
CA LEU A 244 14.68 10.94 10.20
C LEU A 244 14.08 10.88 8.80
N HIS A 245 12.86 11.38 8.61
CA HIS A 245 12.23 11.49 7.29
C HIS A 245 12.96 12.48 6.37
N TYR A 246 13.44 13.60 6.93
CA TYR A 246 14.29 14.54 6.20
C TYR A 246 15.58 13.89 5.72
N GLU A 247 16.27 13.16 6.61
CA GLU A 247 17.51 12.45 6.26
C GLU A 247 17.26 11.31 5.26
N TYR A 248 16.15 10.57 5.38
CA TYR A 248 15.77 9.54 4.42
C TYR A 248 15.49 10.11 3.03
N ASN A 249 14.78 11.23 2.94
CA ASN A 249 14.49 11.88 1.66
C ASN A 249 15.77 12.38 0.98
N ASN A 250 16.74 12.87 1.75
CA ASN A 250 18.06 13.24 1.22
C ASN A 250 18.85 12.00 0.76
N LEU A 251 18.84 10.93 1.57
CA LEU A 251 19.50 9.66 1.24
C LEU A 251 18.91 9.03 -0.02
N LYS A 252 17.58 9.01 -0.15
CA LYS A 252 16.86 8.47 -1.31
C LYS A 252 17.26 9.19 -2.60
N LYS A 253 17.41 10.51 -2.59
CA LYS A 253 17.86 11.27 -3.76
C LYS A 253 19.25 10.83 -4.22
N LEU A 254 20.17 10.65 -3.28
CA LEU A 254 21.53 10.17 -3.56
C LEU A 254 21.54 8.71 -4.03
N ASP A 255 20.67 7.87 -3.47
CA ASP A 255 20.62 6.45 -3.78
C ASP A 255 19.88 6.15 -5.09
N VAL A 256 18.89 6.95 -5.48
CA VAL A 256 18.31 6.92 -6.84
C VAL A 256 19.37 7.29 -7.87
N MET A 257 20.19 8.31 -7.60
CA MET A 257 21.32 8.66 -8.46
C MET A 257 22.37 7.54 -8.51
N PHE A 258 22.61 6.84 -7.39
CA PHE A 258 23.52 5.69 -7.33
C PHE A 258 23.01 4.55 -8.23
N GLY A 259 21.71 4.24 -8.15
CA GLY A 259 21.08 3.22 -8.98
C GLY A 259 21.16 3.55 -10.48
N LYS A 260 20.89 4.81 -10.86
CA LYS A 260 21.04 5.27 -12.25
C LYS A 260 22.47 5.12 -12.76
N LEU A 261 23.48 5.45 -11.94
CA LEU A 261 24.89 5.25 -12.29
C LEU A 261 25.26 3.76 -12.38
N ALA A 262 24.74 2.91 -11.49
CA ALA A 262 24.99 1.47 -11.52
C ALA A 262 24.45 0.80 -12.80
N VAL A 263 23.28 1.25 -13.28
CA VAL A 263 22.69 0.81 -14.55
C VAL A 263 23.47 1.38 -15.74
N PHE A 264 23.88 2.65 -15.69
CA PHE A 264 24.71 3.28 -16.71
C PHE A 264 26.04 2.56 -16.94
N TYR A 265 26.70 2.13 -15.87
CA TYR A 265 27.92 1.31 -15.95
C TYR A 265 27.67 -0.17 -16.29
N LYS A 266 26.41 -0.56 -16.50
CA LYS A 266 25.98 -1.94 -16.77
C LYS A 266 26.40 -2.93 -15.67
N PHE A 267 26.53 -2.47 -14.43
CA PHE A 267 26.88 -3.35 -13.31
C PHE A 267 25.69 -4.12 -12.78
N ILE A 268 24.47 -3.63 -13.02
CA ILE A 268 23.22 -4.22 -12.54
C ILE A 268 22.05 -3.81 -13.44
N SER A 269 21.01 -4.62 -13.52
CA SER A 269 19.78 -4.30 -14.26
C SER A 269 18.90 -3.28 -13.52
N GLN A 270 18.09 -2.55 -14.27
CA GLN A 270 17.11 -1.58 -13.74
C GLN A 270 16.13 -2.24 -12.75
N GLU A 271 15.64 -3.43 -13.08
CA GLU A 271 14.71 -4.21 -12.23
C GLU A 271 15.30 -4.51 -10.84
N ASN A 272 16.59 -4.87 -10.78
CA ASN A 272 17.25 -5.19 -9.51
C ASN A 272 17.49 -3.93 -8.65
N ILE A 273 17.68 -2.76 -9.27
CA ILE A 273 17.77 -1.47 -8.57
C ILE A 273 16.41 -1.07 -8.02
N GLU A 274 15.34 -1.23 -8.79
CA GLU A 274 13.97 -0.94 -8.36
C GLU A 274 13.56 -1.83 -7.19
N HIS A 275 13.89 -3.12 -7.26
CA HIS A 275 13.67 -4.05 -6.15
C HIS A 275 14.47 -3.65 -4.89
N ALA A 276 15.73 -3.24 -5.04
CA ALA A 276 16.56 -2.81 -3.91
C ALA A 276 16.11 -1.47 -3.29
N LEU A 277 15.63 -0.52 -4.10
CA LEU A 277 15.00 0.72 -3.65
C LEU A 277 13.67 0.47 -2.93
N ASN A 278 12.90 -0.53 -3.38
CA ASN A 278 11.69 -0.98 -2.67
C ASN A 278 12.03 -1.59 -1.31
N ILE A 279 13.06 -2.44 -1.23
CA ILE A 279 13.57 -2.96 0.06
C ILE A 279 14.01 -1.81 0.98
N GLN A 280 14.72 -0.81 0.45
CA GLN A 280 15.14 0.36 1.21
C GLN A 280 13.94 1.12 1.80
N LYS A 281 12.91 1.33 0.99
CA LYS A 281 11.65 2.00 1.38
C LYS A 281 10.91 1.21 2.45
N GLU A 282 10.83 -0.11 2.32
CA GLU A 282 10.18 -0.99 3.30
C GLU A 282 10.91 -1.00 4.64
N ILE A 283 12.26 -1.02 4.63
CA ILE A 283 13.05 -0.97 5.87
C ILE A 283 12.84 0.36 6.61
N PHE A 284 12.82 1.47 5.89
CA PHE A 284 12.58 2.78 6.50
C PHE A 284 11.14 2.91 7.03
N LYS A 285 10.13 2.46 6.27
CA LYS A 285 8.73 2.47 6.70
C LYS A 285 8.47 1.63 7.95
N LYS A 286 9.00 0.39 7.99
CA LYS A 286 8.70 -0.57 9.07
C LYS A 286 9.56 -0.39 10.32
N LYS A 287 10.79 0.10 10.17
CA LYS A 287 11.79 0.12 11.25
C LYS A 287 12.38 1.51 11.53
N LEU A 288 11.99 2.55 10.76
CA LEU A 288 12.57 3.90 10.81
C LEU A 288 14.11 3.91 10.75
N ARG A 289 14.69 2.87 10.12
CA ARG A 289 16.12 2.68 10.01
C ARG A 289 16.61 3.21 8.67
N LEU A 290 17.56 4.14 8.72
CA LEU A 290 18.28 4.61 7.55
C LEU A 290 19.27 3.51 7.12
N ILE A 291 19.06 2.96 5.94
CA ILE A 291 20.00 2.04 5.29
C ILE A 291 20.24 2.54 3.87
N SER A 292 21.49 2.51 3.40
CA SER A 292 21.84 2.97 2.07
C SER A 292 21.61 1.87 1.02
N LEU A 293 21.24 2.27 -0.20
CA LEU A 293 21.10 1.35 -1.33
C LEU A 293 22.39 0.54 -1.62
N PRO A 294 23.61 1.13 -1.59
CA PRO A 294 24.87 0.39 -1.67
C PRO A 294 25.00 -0.76 -0.66
N GLU A 295 24.59 -0.55 0.60
CA GLU A 295 24.64 -1.60 1.62
C GLU A 295 23.65 -2.73 1.35
N ILE A 296 22.46 -2.41 0.84
CA ILE A 296 21.46 -3.42 0.45
C ILE A 296 22.00 -4.26 -0.70
N LEU A 297 22.56 -3.62 -1.72
CA LEU A 297 23.10 -4.28 -2.91
C LEU A 297 24.32 -5.15 -2.59
N SER A 298 25.20 -4.69 -1.70
CA SER A 298 26.33 -5.48 -1.17
C SER A 298 25.85 -6.68 -0.34
N LYS A 299 24.90 -6.48 0.60
CA LYS A 299 24.34 -7.58 1.43
C LYS A 299 23.64 -8.65 0.61
N LYS A 300 22.94 -8.25 -0.46
CA LYS A 300 22.26 -9.15 -1.39
C LYS A 300 23.20 -9.75 -2.45
N LYS A 301 24.49 -9.41 -2.43
CA LYS A 301 25.51 -9.82 -3.40
C LYS A 301 25.12 -9.50 -4.87
N LEU A 302 24.34 -8.44 -5.07
CA LEU A 302 23.89 -7.99 -6.40
C LEU A 302 24.93 -7.10 -7.09
N LEU A 303 25.84 -6.52 -6.32
CA LEU A 303 26.95 -5.69 -6.80
C LEU A 303 28.20 -6.00 -5.96
N ALA A 304 29.35 -6.09 -6.62
CA ALA A 304 30.61 -6.31 -5.93
C ALA A 304 31.11 -5.01 -5.26
N ASP A 305 31.82 -5.14 -4.14
CA ASP A 305 32.25 -3.99 -3.34
C ASP A 305 33.17 -3.01 -4.12
N ASN A 306 33.88 -3.48 -5.16
CA ASN A 306 34.72 -2.65 -6.05
C ASN A 306 33.90 -1.77 -6.99
N GLN A 307 32.80 -2.32 -7.52
CA GLN A 307 31.84 -1.60 -8.35
C GLN A 307 31.10 -0.55 -7.53
N ILE A 308 30.72 -0.91 -6.30
CA ILE A 308 30.10 0.01 -5.34
C ILE A 308 31.06 1.14 -4.97
N TYR A 309 32.31 0.82 -4.65
CA TYR A 309 33.34 1.82 -4.33
C TYR A 309 33.54 2.83 -5.46
N LYS A 310 33.61 2.36 -6.72
CA LYS A 310 33.76 3.22 -7.89
C LYS A 310 32.63 4.26 -8.00
N ILE A 311 31.38 3.81 -7.88
CA ILE A 311 30.21 4.69 -7.97
C ILE A 311 30.14 5.65 -6.77
N LEU A 312 30.44 5.17 -5.55
CA LEU A 312 30.45 6.03 -4.35
C LEU A 312 31.52 7.13 -4.40
N LYS A 313 32.67 6.84 -5.01
CA LYS A 313 33.74 7.83 -5.23
C LYS A 313 33.30 8.90 -6.24
N GLU A 314 32.58 8.51 -7.29
CA GLU A 314 31.99 9.44 -8.27
C GLU A 314 30.88 10.31 -7.67
N GLN A 315 30.14 9.80 -6.68
CA GLN A 315 29.16 10.58 -5.91
C GLN A 315 29.80 11.45 -4.80
N LYS A 316 31.13 11.47 -4.64
CA LYS A 316 31.86 12.15 -3.56
C LYS A 316 31.40 11.72 -2.14
N ARG A 317 30.94 10.48 -1.96
CA ARG A 317 30.51 9.90 -0.66
C ARG A 317 31.68 9.24 0.08
N GLU A 318 32.72 10.01 0.39
CA GLU A 318 34.02 9.51 0.88
C GLU A 318 33.91 8.61 2.14
N ASN A 319 33.04 8.96 3.10
CA ASN A 319 32.82 8.16 4.31
C ASN A 319 32.25 6.76 4.00
N LEU A 320 31.29 6.63 3.07
CA LEU A 320 30.75 5.34 2.66
C LEU A 320 31.72 4.61 1.72
N ALA A 321 32.39 5.33 0.82
CA ALA A 321 33.40 4.75 -0.07
C ALA A 321 34.54 4.11 0.74
N GLY A 322 34.99 4.73 1.83
CA GLY A 322 36.01 4.19 2.73
C GLY A 322 35.64 2.85 3.37
N ILE A 323 34.35 2.61 3.66
CA ILE A 323 33.85 1.33 4.22
C ILE A 323 34.00 0.20 3.20
N PHE A 324 33.65 0.46 1.93
CA PHE A 324 33.77 -0.53 0.86
C PHE A 324 35.23 -0.71 0.39
N TYR A 325 36.05 0.33 0.48
CA TYR A 325 37.49 0.24 0.24
C TYR A 325 38.17 -0.70 1.25
N LYS A 326 37.86 -0.58 2.55
CA LYS A 326 38.36 -1.50 3.58
C LYS A 326 37.95 -2.96 3.32
N LYS A 327 36.73 -3.21 2.83
CA LYS A 327 36.28 -4.57 2.43
C LYS A 327 37.01 -5.13 1.21
N LEU A 328 37.51 -4.26 0.33
CA LEU A 328 38.29 -4.66 -0.84
C LEU A 328 39.73 -5.03 -0.48
N ASP A 329 40.32 -4.35 0.50
CA ASP A 329 41.65 -4.71 1.01
C ASP A 329 41.61 -6.05 1.77
N ILE A 330 40.56 -6.31 2.55
CA ILE A 330 40.35 -7.61 3.25
C ILE A 330 40.17 -8.79 2.25
N ASN A 331 39.66 -8.53 1.05
CA ASN A 331 39.45 -9.57 0.03
C ASN A 331 40.65 -9.77 -0.91
N LYS A 332 41.61 -8.83 -0.97
CA LYS A 332 42.86 -9.02 -1.72
C LYS A 332 43.85 -9.96 -1.03
N GLU A 333 43.79 -10.08 0.29
CA GLU A 333 44.65 -11.01 1.05
C GLU A 333 44.21 -12.48 0.96
N LYS A 334 43.02 -12.78 0.39
CA LYS A 334 42.46 -14.14 0.33
C LYS A 334 42.48 -14.82 -1.05
N LEU A 335 43.04 -14.16 -2.07
CA LEU A 335 43.07 -14.67 -3.46
C LEU A 335 44.46 -14.45 -4.08
N GLN A 336 45.50 -15.10 -3.56
CA GLN A 336 46.79 -15.28 -4.27
C GLN A 336 47.71 -16.32 -3.58
N GLU A 337 47.41 -17.60 -3.76
CA GLU A 337 48.35 -18.74 -3.71
C GLU A 337 47.75 -19.80 -4.66
N ASN A 338 48.39 -20.48 -5.62
CA ASN A 338 49.74 -20.60 -6.23
C ASN A 338 49.53 -21.48 -7.52
N PRO A 339 50.51 -21.95 -8.34
CA PRO A 339 51.98 -21.75 -8.39
C PRO A 339 52.45 -21.27 -9.80
N GLU A 340 53.68 -20.83 -10.11
CA GLU A 340 54.93 -21.58 -10.15
C GLU A 340 56.15 -20.64 -10.39
N GLN A 341 57.24 -20.92 -9.66
CA GLN A 341 58.66 -20.97 -10.10
C GLN A 341 59.30 -19.75 -10.83
N LYS A 342 60.27 -19.06 -10.20
CA LYS A 342 61.73 -19.38 -10.17
C LYS A 342 62.60 -18.20 -9.68
N THR A 343 63.69 -18.57 -8.99
CA THR A 343 64.99 -17.88 -8.79
C THR A 343 65.11 -16.62 -7.90
N ARG A 344 65.41 -16.84 -6.60
CA ARG A 344 66.70 -16.63 -5.86
C ARG A 344 67.69 -15.50 -6.30
N PRO A 345 68.55 -14.98 -5.39
CA PRO A 345 68.31 -13.79 -4.54
C PRO A 345 69.47 -12.77 -4.62
N ASP A 346 69.39 -11.64 -3.91
CA ASP A 346 70.60 -11.02 -3.35
C ASP A 346 70.36 -10.44 -1.95
N LYS A 347 71.42 -10.59 -1.16
CA LYS A 347 71.52 -10.47 0.30
C LYS A 347 71.65 -9.01 0.74
N ASP A 348 71.21 -8.70 1.95
CA ASP A 348 72.17 -8.31 3.00
C ASP A 348 71.62 -8.48 4.42
N GLU A 349 72.52 -8.89 5.31
CA GLU A 349 72.29 -9.39 6.67
C GLU A 349 72.12 -8.27 7.71
N SER A 350 71.36 -8.53 8.77
CA SER A 350 71.85 -8.35 10.16
C SER A 350 70.93 -9.03 11.19
N LYS A 351 71.58 -9.62 12.21
CA LYS A 351 71.09 -10.64 13.16
C LYS A 351 70.18 -10.12 14.29
N GLU A 352 69.27 -11.00 14.71
CA GLU A 352 68.29 -10.92 15.80
C GLU A 352 68.88 -11.03 17.23
N LYS A 353 68.09 -10.57 18.22
CA LYS A 353 67.98 -11.16 19.56
C LYS A 353 66.51 -11.57 19.80
N SER A 354 66.33 -12.77 20.35
CA SER A 354 65.08 -13.49 20.60
C SER A 354 64.13 -12.79 21.59
N GLN A 355 62.84 -12.63 21.22
CA GLN A 355 61.76 -12.14 22.11
C GLN A 355 60.53 -13.05 22.04
N ILE A 356 59.93 -13.34 23.21
CA ILE A 356 58.65 -14.05 23.34
C ILE A 356 57.53 -13.21 22.71
N LYS A 357 56.88 -13.76 21.68
CA LYS A 357 55.81 -13.06 20.95
C LYS A 357 54.43 -13.50 21.46
N ILE A 358 53.76 -12.60 22.17
CA ILE A 358 52.35 -12.73 22.57
C ILE A 358 51.54 -11.68 21.82
N GLU A 359 50.49 -12.08 21.11
CA GLU A 359 49.61 -11.18 20.36
C GLU A 359 48.25 -11.14 21.04
N ILE A 360 47.70 -9.94 21.21
CA ILE A 360 46.37 -9.74 21.78
C ILE A 360 45.44 -9.45 20.61
N SER A 361 44.32 -10.16 20.54
CA SER A 361 43.29 -9.93 19.54
C SER A 361 42.75 -8.50 19.64
N GLU A 362 42.40 -7.87 18.50
CA GLU A 362 41.92 -6.49 18.44
C GLU A 362 40.66 -6.24 19.27
N ASP A 363 39.86 -7.29 19.50
CA ASP A 363 38.65 -7.29 20.32
C ASP A 363 38.90 -7.48 21.83
N LEU A 364 40.17 -7.65 22.23
CA LEU A 364 40.60 -7.92 23.61
C LEU A 364 39.97 -9.20 24.21
N MET A 365 39.46 -10.11 23.37
CA MET A 365 38.78 -11.33 23.83
C MET A 365 39.72 -12.54 23.89
N GLU A 366 40.85 -12.52 23.19
CA GLU A 366 41.81 -13.62 23.20
C GLU A 366 43.26 -13.11 23.18
N ALA A 367 44.16 -13.78 23.91
CA ALA A 367 45.60 -13.59 23.78
C ALA A 367 46.25 -14.87 23.26
N LEU A 368 47.09 -14.76 22.23
CA LEU A 368 47.75 -15.87 21.55
C LEU A 368 49.26 -15.86 21.84
N LEU A 369 49.79 -16.98 22.33
CA LEU A 369 51.23 -17.23 22.46
C LEU A 369 51.75 -17.89 21.18
N TYR A 370 52.77 -17.30 20.58
CA TYR A 370 53.52 -17.93 19.48
C TYR A 370 54.67 -18.78 20.03
N PRO A 371 55.01 -19.89 19.36
CA PRO A 371 56.04 -20.80 19.84
C PRO A 371 57.39 -20.08 19.96
N PRO A 372 58.05 -20.15 21.14
CA PRO A 372 59.34 -19.51 21.38
C PRO A 372 60.47 -20.29 20.70
N LEU A 373 61.48 -19.56 20.20
CA LEU A 373 62.63 -20.14 19.47
C LEU A 373 63.63 -20.88 20.39
N GLU A 374 63.55 -20.68 21.72
CA GLU A 374 64.39 -21.34 22.74
C GLU A 374 63.53 -21.85 23.92
N GLU A 375 64.09 -22.74 24.76
CA GLU A 375 63.42 -23.23 25.98
C GLU A 375 63.12 -22.07 26.92
N THR A 376 61.84 -21.79 27.11
CA THR A 376 61.33 -20.65 27.88
C THR A 376 60.56 -21.16 29.08
N ASP A 377 60.79 -20.54 30.23
CA ASP A 377 60.14 -20.91 31.48
C ASP A 377 58.73 -20.29 31.58
N ILE A 378 57.81 -20.99 32.23
CA ILE A 378 56.43 -20.53 32.45
C ILE A 378 56.43 -19.19 33.20
N PHE A 379 57.38 -19.02 34.12
CA PHE A 379 57.53 -17.79 34.90
C PHE A 379 57.78 -16.57 34.00
N GLU A 380 58.56 -16.73 32.92
CA GLU A 380 58.80 -15.65 31.96
C GLU A 380 57.55 -15.31 31.15
N ILE A 381 56.76 -16.32 30.74
CA ILE A 381 55.50 -16.13 30.01
C ILE A 381 54.47 -15.43 30.90
N LYS A 382 54.37 -15.81 32.17
CA LYS A 382 53.49 -15.16 33.15
C LYS A 382 53.90 -13.72 33.44
N ASP A 383 55.20 -13.45 33.52
CA ASP A 383 55.70 -12.09 33.67
C ASP A 383 55.38 -11.23 32.45
N VAL A 384 55.46 -11.78 31.23
CA VAL A 384 55.06 -11.07 30.00
C VAL A 384 53.55 -10.87 29.96
N LEU A 385 52.73 -11.86 30.33
CA LEU A 385 51.28 -11.75 30.46
C LEU A 385 50.88 -10.63 31.43
N LYS A 386 51.54 -10.59 32.59
CA LYS A 386 51.31 -9.56 33.62
C LYS A 386 51.79 -8.18 33.18
N LYS A 387 52.94 -8.09 32.50
CA LYS A 387 53.44 -6.85 31.88
C LYS A 387 52.52 -6.33 30.78
N LYS A 388 51.83 -7.23 30.06
CA LYS A 388 50.82 -6.89 29.04
C LYS A 388 49.41 -6.67 29.62
N GLY A 389 49.23 -6.79 30.94
CA GLY A 389 47.98 -6.47 31.63
C GLY A 389 46.88 -7.51 31.47
N ILE A 390 47.19 -8.74 31.07
CA ILE A 390 46.21 -9.83 30.92
C ILE A 390 45.97 -10.43 32.31
N VAL A 391 44.76 -10.25 32.85
CA VAL A 391 44.40 -10.61 34.24
C VAL A 391 43.26 -11.64 34.28
N TYR A 392 42.44 -11.71 33.24
CA TYR A 392 41.24 -12.54 33.22
C TYR A 392 41.27 -13.60 32.13
N GLY A 393 40.70 -14.77 32.43
CA GLY A 393 40.56 -15.86 31.47
C GLY A 393 41.86 -16.59 31.11
N VAL A 394 42.94 -16.43 31.90
CA VAL A 394 44.23 -17.09 31.67
C VAL A 394 44.08 -18.60 31.83
N ILE A 395 44.54 -19.34 30.83
CA ILE A 395 44.45 -20.80 30.77
C ILE A 395 45.43 -21.44 31.76
N ASP A 396 45.06 -22.60 32.30
CA ASP A 396 45.84 -23.36 33.29
C ASP A 396 47.28 -23.66 32.82
N ASP A 397 48.23 -23.51 33.75
CA ASP A 397 49.67 -23.68 33.53
C ASP A 397 50.03 -25.03 32.90
N ASN A 398 49.28 -26.08 33.23
CA ASN A 398 49.52 -27.43 32.71
C ASN A 398 49.31 -27.50 31.19
N ILE A 399 48.39 -26.70 30.65
CA ILE A 399 48.08 -26.65 29.22
C ILE A 399 49.19 -25.89 28.49
N ILE A 400 49.65 -24.77 29.06
CA ILE A 400 50.77 -23.98 28.54
C ILE A 400 52.06 -24.82 28.53
N LEU A 401 52.32 -25.58 29.60
CA LEU A 401 53.45 -26.52 29.69
C LEU A 401 53.40 -27.63 28.65
N SER A 402 52.22 -28.21 28.44
CA SER A 402 52.04 -29.27 27.45
C SER A 402 52.30 -28.79 26.02
N TYR A 403 51.96 -27.53 25.75
CA TYR A 403 52.18 -26.87 24.47
C TYR A 403 53.67 -26.57 24.23
N LEU A 404 54.37 -26.04 25.23
CA LEU A 404 55.82 -25.78 25.15
C LEU A 404 56.63 -27.07 24.94
N LYS A 405 56.24 -28.18 25.59
CA LYS A 405 56.90 -29.50 25.42
C LYS A 405 56.68 -30.12 24.05
N LYS A 406 55.54 -29.88 23.40
CA LYS A 406 55.20 -30.47 22.10
C LYS A 406 55.88 -29.80 20.91
N LYS A 407 56.51 -28.62 21.06
CA LYS A 407 57.09 -27.82 19.96
C LYS A 407 56.13 -27.71 18.76
N SER A 408 54.88 -27.33 19.03
CA SER A 408 53.87 -27.11 17.99
C SER A 408 54.10 -25.77 17.28
N GLU A 409 53.98 -25.73 15.96
CA GLU A 409 54.20 -24.52 15.15
C GLU A 409 53.01 -23.53 15.16
N GLN A 410 51.84 -23.94 15.67
CA GLN A 410 50.62 -23.11 15.68
C GLN A 410 50.44 -22.35 16.99
N PRO A 411 50.04 -21.07 16.99
CA PRO A 411 49.85 -20.28 18.20
C PRO A 411 48.71 -20.83 19.07
N VAL A 412 48.83 -20.68 20.39
CA VAL A 412 47.82 -21.13 21.35
C VAL A 412 47.21 -19.97 22.12
N ALA A 413 45.89 -19.97 22.25
CA ALA A 413 45.18 -19.03 23.10
C ALA A 413 45.58 -19.29 24.56
N ILE A 414 46.18 -18.29 25.21
CA ILE A 414 46.63 -18.33 26.60
C ILE A 414 45.70 -17.55 27.54
N ALA A 415 44.79 -16.73 27.00
CA ALA A 415 43.70 -16.13 27.75
C ALA A 415 42.44 -15.98 26.87
N LYS A 416 41.24 -16.14 27.46
CA LYS A 416 39.94 -15.97 26.81
C LYS A 416 38.93 -15.19 27.67
N GLY A 417 38.37 -14.11 27.11
CA GLY A 417 37.31 -13.32 27.72
C GLY A 417 35.93 -14.00 27.64
N THR A 418 34.98 -13.51 28.43
CA THR A 418 33.57 -13.94 28.41
C THR A 418 32.72 -12.92 27.65
N PRO A 419 32.07 -13.28 26.51
CA PRO A 419 31.31 -12.32 25.72
C PRO A 419 30.03 -11.87 26.42
N ALA A 420 29.62 -10.63 26.17
CA ALA A 420 28.37 -10.08 26.68
C ALA A 420 27.14 -10.67 25.97
N VAL A 421 26.02 -10.80 26.69
CA VAL A 421 24.72 -11.24 26.13
C VAL A 421 23.83 -10.02 25.93
N GLU A 422 23.39 -9.76 24.70
CA GLU A 422 22.55 -8.62 24.35
C GLU A 422 21.16 -8.67 25.01
N PRO A 423 20.59 -7.51 25.40
CA PRO A 423 19.26 -7.42 25.98
C PRO A 423 18.19 -7.45 24.86
N VAL A 424 16.96 -7.82 25.20
CA VAL A 424 15.81 -7.78 24.27
C VAL A 424 14.75 -6.82 24.82
N ASN A 425 14.39 -5.80 24.04
CA ASN A 425 13.35 -4.84 24.40
C ASN A 425 11.95 -5.50 24.43
N ALA A 426 11.04 -4.95 25.24
CA ALA A 426 9.64 -5.33 25.21
C ALA A 426 9.01 -4.96 23.85
N GLN A 427 8.06 -5.76 23.37
CA GLN A 427 7.37 -5.54 22.09
C GLN A 427 5.87 -5.76 22.25
N ILE A 428 5.05 -5.02 21.50
CA ILE A 428 3.62 -5.31 21.39
C ILE A 428 3.43 -6.12 20.11
N LYS A 429 2.78 -7.26 20.22
CA LYS A 429 2.38 -8.10 19.09
C LYS A 429 0.89 -7.92 18.84
N CYS A 430 0.56 -7.35 17.69
CA CYS A 430 -0.81 -7.13 17.24
C CYS A 430 -1.34 -8.39 16.55
N HIS A 431 -2.60 -8.72 16.80
CA HIS A 431 -3.31 -9.85 16.19
C HIS A 431 -4.19 -9.45 15.00
N PHE A 432 -4.18 -8.17 14.63
CA PHE A 432 -4.86 -7.63 13.47
C PHE A 432 -3.86 -7.08 12.43
N ALA A 433 -4.29 -6.94 11.18
CA ALA A 433 -3.45 -6.43 10.11
C ALA A 433 -3.25 -4.91 10.25
N GLU A 434 -2.03 -4.48 10.55
CA GLU A 434 -1.67 -3.05 10.62
C GLU A 434 -1.68 -2.35 9.24
N ASN A 435 -1.54 -3.13 8.16
CA ASN A 435 -1.63 -2.64 6.77
C ASN A 435 -2.52 -3.59 5.96
N TYR A 436 -3.75 -3.18 5.65
CA TYR A 436 -4.76 -4.00 4.97
C TYR A 436 -4.97 -3.62 3.50
N LEU A 437 -4.39 -2.50 3.04
CA LEU A 437 -4.51 -2.05 1.66
C LEU A 437 -3.64 -2.92 0.73
N ASN A 438 -4.28 -3.91 0.11
CA ASN A 438 -3.68 -4.76 -0.91
C ASN A 438 -3.58 -4.02 -2.25
N VAL A 439 -2.83 -4.62 -3.18
CA VAL A 439 -2.64 -4.10 -4.56
C VAL A 439 -3.86 -4.41 -5.46
N GLY A 440 -4.77 -5.26 -4.98
CA GLY A 440 -5.93 -5.79 -5.67
C GLY A 440 -6.27 -7.20 -5.16
N THR A 441 -7.46 -7.72 -5.43
CA THR A 441 -7.83 -9.13 -5.19
C THR A 441 -7.83 -9.91 -6.50
N ILE A 442 -7.54 -11.22 -6.45
CA ILE A 442 -7.55 -12.10 -7.62
C ILE A 442 -8.93 -12.76 -7.68
N ASN A 443 -9.64 -12.56 -8.77
CA ASN A 443 -10.95 -13.18 -9.02
C ASN A 443 -10.79 -14.68 -9.30
N GLU A 444 -11.90 -15.43 -9.23
CA GLU A 444 -11.94 -16.88 -9.50
C GLU A 444 -11.42 -17.24 -10.92
N ASP A 445 -11.51 -16.30 -11.85
CA ASP A 445 -11.03 -16.41 -13.24
C ASP A 445 -9.52 -16.08 -13.40
N GLY A 446 -8.85 -15.62 -12.34
CA GLY A 446 -7.42 -15.28 -12.35
C GLY A 446 -7.09 -13.82 -12.71
N ASP A 447 -8.09 -12.99 -13.02
CA ASP A 447 -7.95 -11.55 -13.24
C ASP A 447 -7.84 -10.78 -11.92
N ILE A 448 -7.06 -9.69 -11.91
CA ILE A 448 -6.84 -8.86 -10.71
C ILE A 448 -7.85 -7.71 -10.72
N ASP A 449 -8.71 -7.66 -9.69
CA ASP A 449 -9.53 -6.49 -9.39
C ASP A 449 -8.71 -5.46 -8.62
N PHE A 450 -8.35 -4.37 -9.30
CA PHE A 450 -7.58 -3.26 -8.72
C PHE A 450 -8.44 -2.31 -7.85
N MET A 451 -9.77 -2.48 -7.84
CA MET A 451 -10.69 -1.68 -7.03
C MET A 451 -10.88 -2.27 -5.63
N ASP A 452 -10.80 -3.59 -5.49
CA ASP A 452 -10.88 -4.26 -4.21
C ASP A 452 -9.48 -4.34 -3.54
N ARG A 453 -9.30 -3.52 -2.50
CA ARG A 453 -8.05 -3.45 -1.74
C ARG A 453 -8.05 -4.34 -0.49
N GLY A 454 -9.08 -5.16 -0.30
CA GLY A 454 -9.26 -5.97 0.90
C GLY A 454 -10.08 -5.27 2.00
N GLU A 455 -10.43 -6.04 3.02
CA GLU A 455 -11.35 -5.58 4.07
C GLU A 455 -10.66 -4.66 5.09
N VAL A 456 -11.43 -3.72 5.62
CA VAL A 456 -10.98 -2.88 6.74
C VAL A 456 -10.85 -3.78 7.98
N PRO A 457 -9.70 -3.81 8.67
CA PRO A 457 -9.50 -4.64 9.86
C PRO A 457 -10.57 -4.33 10.89
N SER A 458 -11.32 -5.34 11.25
CA SER A 458 -12.33 -5.30 12.30
C SER A 458 -12.10 -6.44 13.28
N VAL A 459 -12.36 -6.18 14.54
CA VAL A 459 -12.38 -7.20 15.61
C VAL A 459 -13.81 -7.38 16.09
N GLU A 460 -14.15 -8.60 16.48
CA GLU A 460 -15.42 -8.93 17.15
C GLU A 460 -15.29 -8.73 18.66
N ARG A 461 -16.42 -8.73 19.39
CA ARG A 461 -16.38 -8.64 20.87
C ARG A 461 -15.62 -9.84 21.47
N ASP A 462 -14.82 -9.57 22.50
CA ASP A 462 -14.01 -10.54 23.26
C ASP A 462 -12.82 -11.16 22.49
N GLU A 463 -12.47 -10.59 21.34
CA GLU A 463 -11.32 -11.00 20.54
C GLU A 463 -10.01 -10.44 21.10
N LEU A 464 -8.93 -11.23 21.00
CA LEU A 464 -7.59 -10.80 21.41
C LEU A 464 -7.01 -9.84 20.35
N ILE A 465 -6.77 -8.59 20.73
CA ILE A 465 -6.30 -7.54 19.81
C ILE A 465 -4.77 -7.47 19.80
N ALA A 466 -4.14 -7.52 20.96
CA ALA A 466 -2.69 -7.45 21.09
C ALA A 466 -2.17 -8.07 22.39
N GLU A 467 -0.91 -8.48 22.39
CA GLU A 467 -0.18 -8.99 23.55
C GLU A 467 1.19 -8.31 23.73
N LYS A 468 1.57 -8.03 24.98
CA LYS A 468 2.91 -7.53 25.35
C LYS A 468 3.86 -8.71 25.51
N ILE A 469 4.91 -8.73 24.69
CA ILE A 469 6.06 -9.61 24.84
C ILE A 469 7.04 -8.95 25.84
N PRO A 470 7.35 -9.60 26.98
CA PRO A 470 8.19 -9.02 28.03
C PRO A 470 9.65 -8.87 27.60
N LEU A 471 10.34 -7.88 28.17
CA LEU A 471 11.76 -7.64 27.96
C LEU A 471 12.65 -8.75 28.58
N LYS A 472 13.87 -8.89 28.07
CA LYS A 472 14.91 -9.77 28.64
C LYS A 472 16.17 -8.98 28.92
N TYR A 473 16.67 -9.06 30.16
CA TYR A 473 17.94 -8.46 30.55
C TYR A 473 19.12 -9.18 29.90
N GLY A 474 20.06 -8.40 29.39
CA GLY A 474 21.36 -8.89 28.98
C GLY A 474 22.26 -9.20 30.18
N LYS A 475 23.40 -9.85 29.92
CA LYS A 475 24.41 -10.14 30.94
C LYS A 475 25.75 -9.51 30.54
N PRO A 476 26.41 -8.73 31.43
CA PRO A 476 27.70 -8.13 31.13
C PRO A 476 28.74 -9.21 30.83
N GLY A 477 29.60 -8.89 29.85
CA GLY A 477 30.78 -9.70 29.51
C GLY A 477 32.02 -9.22 30.25
N MET A 478 33.17 -9.84 29.98
CA MET A 478 34.45 -9.42 30.56
C MET A 478 35.60 -9.77 29.61
N ASP A 479 36.45 -8.78 29.31
CA ASP A 479 37.61 -8.94 28.43
C ASP A 479 38.80 -9.62 29.14
N ILE A 480 39.87 -9.95 28.42
CA ILE A 480 41.05 -10.62 29.00
C ILE A 480 41.89 -9.71 29.92
N LEU A 481 41.67 -8.39 29.88
CA LEU A 481 42.33 -7.41 30.73
C LEU A 481 41.56 -7.23 32.06
N GLY A 482 40.37 -7.82 32.18
CA GLY A 482 39.51 -7.74 33.37
C GLY A 482 38.54 -6.57 33.35
N ASN A 483 38.35 -5.89 32.22
CA ASN A 483 37.33 -4.86 32.07
C ASN A 483 35.97 -5.50 31.77
N GLU A 484 34.94 -5.06 32.50
CA GLU A 484 33.56 -5.46 32.24
C GLU A 484 33.08 -4.86 30.91
N ILE A 485 32.43 -5.66 30.08
CA ILE A 485 31.79 -5.23 28.83
C ILE A 485 30.35 -4.88 29.20
N PRO A 486 30.00 -3.59 29.35
CA PRO A 486 28.68 -3.18 29.81
C PRO A 486 27.62 -3.52 28.76
N VAL A 487 26.42 -3.87 29.23
CA VAL A 487 25.27 -4.16 28.37
C VAL A 487 24.18 -3.13 28.64
N GLU A 488 23.53 -2.68 27.56
CA GLU A 488 22.43 -1.72 27.65
C GLU A 488 21.24 -2.28 28.44
N ILE A 489 20.50 -1.40 29.11
CA ILE A 489 19.28 -1.77 29.81
C ILE A 489 18.15 -1.86 28.77
N PRO A 490 17.41 -3.00 28.67
CA PRO A 490 16.31 -3.11 27.73
C PRO A 490 15.21 -2.10 28.03
N LEU A 491 14.58 -1.58 26.97
CA LEU A 491 13.45 -0.67 27.08
C LEU A 491 12.16 -1.46 27.35
N ASP A 492 11.39 -1.02 28.35
CA ASP A 492 10.04 -1.52 28.62
C ASP A 492 8.98 -0.68 27.91
N ILE A 493 7.83 -1.30 27.60
CA ILE A 493 6.68 -0.68 26.93
C ILE A 493 5.44 -1.00 27.75
N ASN A 494 4.64 0.02 28.08
CA ASN A 494 3.33 -0.19 28.68
C ASN A 494 2.29 -0.43 27.59
N ILE A 495 1.41 -1.40 27.83
CA ILE A 495 0.22 -1.64 27.02
C ILE A 495 -0.98 -1.12 27.78
N GLY A 496 -1.81 -0.30 27.13
CA GLY A 496 -3.00 0.29 27.72
C GLY A 496 -4.26 -0.09 26.95
N ALA A 497 -5.41 -0.03 27.62
CA ALA A 497 -6.71 -0.16 26.99
C ALA A 497 -7.40 1.21 26.95
N GLY A 498 -7.76 1.62 25.75
CA GLY A 498 -8.60 2.79 25.47
C GLY A 498 -10.08 2.40 25.34
N LYS A 499 -10.87 3.29 24.72
CA LYS A 499 -12.31 3.05 24.50
C LYS A 499 -12.55 1.77 23.67
N GLY A 500 -13.51 0.95 24.09
CA GLY A 500 -13.91 -0.28 23.36
C GLY A 500 -12.93 -1.45 23.52
N ALA A 501 -11.92 -1.32 24.38
CA ALA A 501 -10.95 -2.36 24.68
C ALA A 501 -10.75 -2.49 26.18
N ARG A 502 -10.31 -3.66 26.64
CA ARG A 502 -9.99 -3.95 28.04
C ARG A 502 -8.69 -4.74 28.17
N LEU A 503 -8.00 -4.55 29.29
CA LEU A 503 -6.82 -5.35 29.64
C LEU A 503 -7.24 -6.63 30.36
N ASP A 504 -6.39 -7.65 30.27
CA ASP A 504 -6.48 -8.83 31.13
C ASP A 504 -5.97 -8.55 32.55
N GLU A 505 -6.22 -9.47 33.48
CA GLU A 505 -5.80 -9.36 34.88
C GLU A 505 -4.28 -9.16 35.05
N SER A 506 -3.49 -9.72 34.12
CA SER A 506 -2.03 -9.63 34.15
C SER A 506 -1.47 -8.36 33.49
N CYS A 507 -2.33 -7.48 32.97
CA CYS A 507 -1.98 -6.28 32.21
C CYS A 507 -1.01 -6.56 31.04
N SER A 508 -1.12 -7.74 30.41
CA SER A 508 -0.25 -8.15 29.31
C SER A 508 -0.99 -8.37 27.99
N LYS A 509 -2.32 -8.56 28.04
CA LYS A 509 -3.16 -8.79 26.85
C LYS A 509 -4.30 -7.79 26.78
N VAL A 510 -4.67 -7.39 25.57
CA VAL A 510 -5.82 -6.51 25.31
C VAL A 510 -6.89 -7.26 24.52
N TYR A 511 -8.12 -7.18 25.01
CA TYR A 511 -9.32 -7.74 24.40
C TYR A 511 -10.29 -6.63 23.97
N SER A 512 -11.09 -6.87 22.94
CA SER A 512 -12.17 -5.98 22.53
C SER A 512 -13.39 -6.10 23.47
N GLU A 513 -14.00 -4.97 23.83
CA GLU A 513 -15.31 -4.93 24.50
C GLU A 513 -16.46 -4.79 23.49
N GLU A 514 -16.18 -4.21 22.33
CA GLU A 514 -17.14 -3.92 21.27
C GLU A 514 -16.55 -4.28 19.90
N PRO A 515 -17.39 -4.63 18.91
CA PRO A 515 -16.92 -4.84 17.56
C PRO A 515 -16.52 -3.50 16.89
N GLY A 516 -15.47 -3.52 16.10
CA GLY A 516 -15.02 -2.32 15.37
C GLY A 516 -13.57 -2.37 14.91
N GLN A 517 -13.05 -1.23 14.46
CA GLN A 517 -11.68 -1.11 13.99
C GLN A 517 -10.70 -0.90 15.16
N PRO A 518 -9.70 -1.79 15.34
CA PRO A 518 -8.67 -1.59 16.35
C PRO A 518 -7.72 -0.45 15.93
N HIS A 519 -7.40 0.42 16.87
CA HIS A 519 -6.49 1.54 16.70
C HIS A 519 -5.49 1.58 17.85
N ILE A 520 -4.19 1.69 17.52
CA ILE A 520 -3.12 1.82 18.52
C ILE A 520 -2.67 3.27 18.57
N SER A 521 -2.81 3.87 19.74
CA SER A 521 -2.30 5.21 20.00
C SER A 521 -0.78 5.22 20.15
N ILE A 522 -0.17 6.39 19.99
CA ILE A 522 1.28 6.60 20.18
C ILE A 522 1.72 6.27 21.62
N ASN A 523 0.79 6.30 22.58
CA ASN A 523 1.05 5.99 23.98
C ASN A 523 1.03 4.47 24.27
N GLY A 524 0.69 3.64 23.29
CA GLY A 524 0.52 2.19 23.47
C GLY A 524 -0.88 1.79 23.97
N ASP A 525 -1.81 2.76 24.07
CA ASP A 525 -3.21 2.47 24.36
C ASP A 525 -3.91 1.97 23.10
N ILE A 526 -4.58 0.83 23.22
CA ILE A 526 -5.31 0.18 22.14
C ILE A 526 -6.79 0.43 22.35
N SER A 527 -7.48 0.97 21.34
CA SER A 527 -8.91 1.26 21.35
C SER A 527 -9.61 0.57 20.19
N VAL A 528 -10.88 0.21 20.35
CA VAL A 528 -11.73 -0.27 19.26
C VAL A 528 -12.78 0.79 18.96
N LEU A 529 -12.82 1.24 17.71
CA LEU A 529 -13.76 2.25 17.24
C LEU A 529 -14.78 1.61 16.31
N ASN A 530 -16.06 1.79 16.59
CA ASN A 530 -17.16 1.35 15.73
C ASN A 530 -17.40 2.30 14.53
N VAL A 531 -16.52 3.28 14.31
CA VAL A 531 -16.59 4.25 13.22
C VAL A 531 -15.32 4.16 12.39
N HIS A 532 -15.48 3.98 11.08
CA HIS A 532 -14.41 4.08 10.10
C HIS A 532 -14.46 5.45 9.40
N GLU A 533 -13.44 6.27 9.61
CA GLU A 533 -13.34 7.60 9.00
C GLU A 533 -12.38 7.60 7.80
N VAL A 534 -12.89 8.00 6.65
CA VAL A 534 -12.14 8.20 5.41
C VAL A 534 -12.01 9.69 5.15
N LYS A 535 -10.78 10.21 5.27
CA LYS A 535 -10.52 11.66 5.15
C LYS A 535 -10.57 12.20 3.72
N GLY A 536 -10.65 11.34 2.71
CA GLY A 536 -10.60 11.70 1.29
C GLY A 536 -11.68 11.00 0.48
N ASP A 537 -11.45 10.93 -0.83
CA ASP A 537 -12.35 10.27 -1.78
C ASP A 537 -12.25 8.74 -1.68
N VAL A 538 -13.34 8.06 -2.05
CA VAL A 538 -13.32 6.61 -2.31
C VAL A 538 -13.04 6.44 -3.80
N ASP A 539 -11.79 6.10 -4.10
CA ASP A 539 -11.23 5.99 -5.45
C ASP A 539 -10.24 4.82 -5.53
N PHE A 540 -9.42 4.75 -6.59
CA PHE A 540 -8.45 3.68 -6.74
C PHE A 540 -7.41 3.61 -5.63
N HIS A 541 -7.19 4.64 -4.81
CA HIS A 541 -6.26 4.64 -3.68
C HIS A 541 -6.85 4.00 -2.43
N THR A 542 -8.14 4.23 -2.19
CA THR A 542 -8.90 3.73 -1.05
C THR A 542 -9.52 2.36 -1.32
N GLY A 543 -10.01 2.15 -2.55
CA GLY A 543 -10.69 0.93 -2.97
C GLY A 543 -12.12 0.83 -2.45
N HIS A 544 -12.75 -0.32 -2.65
CA HIS A 544 -14.03 -0.64 -2.02
C HIS A 544 -13.91 -0.64 -0.50
N ILE A 545 -14.97 -0.21 0.18
CA ILE A 545 -15.00 -0.16 1.64
C ILE A 545 -16.10 -1.09 2.12
N ASN A 546 -15.71 -2.14 2.81
CA ASN A 546 -16.62 -3.00 3.55
C ASN A 546 -16.26 -2.91 5.03
N PHE A 547 -17.15 -2.33 5.84
CA PHE A 547 -16.93 -2.16 7.27
C PHE A 547 -18.21 -2.43 8.06
N ASN A 548 -18.14 -3.38 9.00
CA ASN A 548 -19.26 -3.74 9.87
C ASN A 548 -19.41 -2.71 11.02
N GLY A 549 -19.73 -1.48 10.66
CA GLY A 549 -19.89 -0.36 11.59
C GLY A 549 -20.25 0.92 10.84
N ASN A 550 -20.13 2.06 11.50
CA ASN A 550 -20.49 3.34 10.91
C ASN A 550 -19.34 3.87 10.05
N ILE A 551 -19.65 4.46 8.91
CA ILE A 551 -18.65 4.95 7.96
C ILE A 551 -18.86 6.46 7.77
N ILE A 552 -17.77 7.21 7.92
CA ILE A 552 -17.76 8.65 7.67
C ILE A 552 -16.75 8.93 6.57
N ILE A 553 -17.23 9.32 5.39
CA ILE A 553 -16.41 9.71 4.25
C ILE A 553 -16.49 11.23 4.11
N LEU A 554 -15.36 11.90 4.34
CA LEU A 554 -15.27 13.36 4.21
C LEU A 554 -15.12 13.82 2.74
N GLY A 555 -14.84 12.89 1.83
CA GLY A 555 -14.74 13.14 0.40
C GLY A 555 -15.90 12.56 -0.41
N THR A 556 -15.60 12.27 -1.68
CA THR A 556 -16.56 11.80 -2.69
C THR A 556 -16.39 10.32 -2.97
N ILE A 557 -17.49 9.57 -3.09
CA ILE A 557 -17.44 8.22 -3.66
C ILE A 557 -17.46 8.36 -5.19
N LYS A 558 -16.39 7.91 -5.85
CA LYS A 558 -16.24 8.00 -7.32
C LYS A 558 -16.94 6.84 -8.04
N SER A 559 -17.00 6.98 -9.36
CA SER A 559 -17.66 6.04 -10.26
C SER A 559 -17.12 4.62 -10.10
N GLY A 560 -18.03 3.66 -9.95
CA GLY A 560 -17.70 2.23 -9.82
C GLY A 560 -17.26 1.78 -8.43
N PHE A 561 -17.08 2.68 -7.46
CA PHE A 561 -16.70 2.30 -6.10
C PHE A 561 -17.91 1.96 -5.22
N LYS A 562 -17.80 0.85 -4.50
CA LYS A 562 -18.80 0.35 -3.56
C LYS A 562 -18.40 0.58 -2.11
N VAL A 563 -19.35 1.08 -1.31
CA VAL A 563 -19.24 1.28 0.14
C VAL A 563 -20.37 0.55 0.84
N THR A 564 -20.03 -0.41 1.70
CA THR A 564 -20.96 -1.21 2.48
C THR A 564 -20.70 -1.00 3.98
N GLY A 565 -21.75 -0.65 4.73
CA GLY A 565 -21.66 -0.41 6.17
C GLY A 565 -22.99 -0.35 6.89
N ASN A 566 -22.97 0.06 8.16
CA ASN A 566 -24.19 0.25 8.94
C ASN A 566 -24.79 1.63 8.65
N ASP A 567 -24.39 2.67 9.38
CA ASP A 567 -24.71 4.06 9.02
C ASP A 567 -23.61 4.65 8.15
N ILE A 568 -23.97 5.36 7.08
CA ILE A 568 -23.00 5.94 6.14
C ILE A 568 -23.24 7.43 6.00
N ILE A 569 -22.23 8.23 6.35
CA ILE A 569 -22.21 9.68 6.14
C ILE A 569 -21.16 9.98 5.09
N VAL A 570 -21.55 10.62 4.00
CA VAL A 570 -20.66 10.97 2.89
C VAL A 570 -20.86 12.41 2.46
N ASP A 571 -19.81 13.09 1.98
CA ASP A 571 -19.94 14.45 1.48
C ASP A 571 -20.69 14.48 0.15
N GLU A 572 -20.29 13.64 -0.81
CA GLU A 572 -20.84 13.61 -2.17
C GLU A 572 -20.73 12.22 -2.82
N VAL A 573 -21.65 11.88 -3.73
CA VAL A 573 -21.63 10.61 -4.47
C VAL A 573 -21.69 10.90 -5.97
N ILE A 574 -20.71 10.39 -6.71
CA ILE A 574 -20.63 10.50 -8.18
C ILE A 574 -20.47 9.10 -8.75
N GLU A 575 -21.56 8.54 -9.28
CA GLU A 575 -21.63 7.19 -9.86
C GLU A 575 -21.17 6.06 -8.92
N GLY A 576 -21.18 6.33 -7.62
CA GLY A 576 -20.84 5.39 -6.56
C GLY A 576 -22.00 4.48 -6.18
N ILE A 577 -21.66 3.37 -5.52
CA ILE A 577 -22.61 2.39 -4.98
C ILE A 577 -22.54 2.41 -3.46
N ILE A 578 -23.68 2.57 -2.79
CA ILE A 578 -23.79 2.54 -1.33
C ILE A 578 -24.79 1.46 -0.92
N GLU A 579 -24.38 0.60 0.00
CA GLU A 579 -25.25 -0.40 0.65
C GLU A 579 -25.17 -0.23 2.17
N ALA A 580 -26.23 0.32 2.76
CA ALA A 580 -26.32 0.60 4.19
C ALA A 580 -27.42 -0.23 4.85
N LYS A 581 -27.13 -0.81 6.01
CA LYS A 581 -28.17 -1.40 6.90
C LYS A 581 -28.85 -0.33 7.76
N GLY A 582 -28.17 0.78 7.99
CA GLY A 582 -28.63 1.92 8.76
C GLY A 582 -29.03 3.09 7.87
N HIS A 583 -28.84 4.31 8.39
CA HIS A 583 -29.16 5.54 7.69
C HIS A 583 -28.04 5.98 6.74
N VAL A 584 -28.41 6.61 5.63
CA VAL A 584 -27.46 7.25 4.71
C VAL A 584 -27.67 8.76 4.71
N GLU A 585 -26.63 9.52 5.04
CA GLU A 585 -26.63 10.98 4.91
C GLU A 585 -25.58 11.43 3.89
N VAL A 586 -26.05 12.03 2.80
CA VAL A 586 -25.21 12.67 1.78
C VAL A 586 -25.31 14.18 1.98
N LYS A 587 -24.22 14.81 2.45
CA LYS A 587 -24.24 16.25 2.80
C LYS A 587 -24.51 17.16 1.60
N LYS A 588 -24.02 16.76 0.43
CA LYS A 588 -24.27 17.43 -0.85
C LYS A 588 -25.23 16.60 -1.71
N GLY A 589 -24.80 16.17 -2.88
CA GLY A 589 -25.64 15.55 -3.89
C GLY A 589 -25.24 14.13 -4.23
N ILE A 590 -26.20 13.43 -4.82
CA ILE A 590 -26.02 12.11 -5.42
C ILE A 590 -26.19 12.30 -6.93
N PHE A 591 -25.15 11.98 -7.69
CA PHE A 591 -25.10 12.14 -9.14
C PHE A 591 -24.75 10.79 -9.78
N GLY A 592 -25.64 10.18 -10.56
CA GLY A 592 -25.36 8.89 -11.20
C GLY A 592 -25.30 7.69 -10.25
N GLY A 593 -25.62 7.86 -8.96
CA GLY A 593 -25.34 6.87 -7.91
C GLY A 593 -26.40 5.77 -7.79
N LYS A 594 -26.00 4.64 -7.21
CA LYS A 594 -26.92 3.57 -6.77
C LYS A 594 -26.86 3.44 -5.25
N ILE A 595 -27.93 3.78 -4.55
CA ILE A 595 -27.94 3.78 -3.08
C ILE A 595 -29.05 2.88 -2.59
N SER A 596 -28.70 1.96 -1.70
CA SER A 596 -29.63 1.08 -0.98
C SER A 596 -29.47 1.27 0.52
N SER A 597 -30.58 1.47 1.23
CA SER A 597 -30.62 1.70 2.67
C SER A 597 -31.81 0.98 3.32
N GLU A 598 -31.57 0.20 4.38
CA GLU A 598 -32.66 -0.40 5.16
C GLU A 598 -33.31 0.60 6.15
N GLN A 599 -32.76 1.80 6.31
CA GLN A 599 -33.41 2.90 7.03
C GLN A 599 -33.67 4.07 6.08
N GLY A 600 -33.60 5.31 6.57
CA GLY A 600 -33.86 6.52 5.77
C GLY A 600 -32.62 7.09 5.09
N ILE A 601 -32.84 7.81 3.98
CA ILE A 601 -31.80 8.49 3.19
C ILE A 601 -32.05 10.00 3.24
N LYS A 602 -31.00 10.77 3.51
CA LYS A 602 -31.02 12.23 3.45
C LYS A 602 -29.99 12.74 2.46
N ALA A 603 -30.41 13.61 1.55
CA ALA A 603 -29.53 14.24 0.58
C ALA A 603 -29.97 15.67 0.26
N LYS A 604 -29.05 16.50 -0.24
CA LYS A 604 -29.41 17.84 -0.72
C LYS A 604 -29.98 17.79 -2.14
N PHE A 605 -29.35 16.98 -3.00
CA PHE A 605 -29.67 16.82 -4.43
C PHE A 605 -29.62 15.36 -4.83
N ILE A 606 -30.51 14.94 -5.75
CA ILE A 606 -30.46 13.62 -6.39
C ILE A 606 -30.60 13.82 -7.91
N ASN A 607 -29.65 13.31 -8.69
CA ASN A 607 -29.64 13.47 -10.13
C ASN A 607 -29.19 12.18 -10.82
N ASN A 608 -29.93 11.74 -11.83
CA ASN A 608 -29.62 10.56 -12.65
C ASN A 608 -29.30 9.31 -11.80
N SER A 609 -30.00 9.11 -10.69
CA SER A 609 -29.63 8.13 -9.66
C SER A 609 -30.73 7.12 -9.39
N HIS A 610 -30.35 5.95 -8.86
CA HIS A 610 -31.26 4.90 -8.41
C HIS A 610 -31.18 4.78 -6.89
N ILE A 611 -32.29 5.04 -6.21
CA ILE A 611 -32.36 5.13 -4.75
C ILE A 611 -33.42 4.16 -4.24
N ASN A 612 -33.01 3.25 -3.36
CA ASN A 612 -33.87 2.29 -2.68
C ASN A 612 -33.75 2.49 -1.17
N SER A 613 -34.86 2.72 -0.47
CA SER A 613 -34.87 2.94 0.98
C SER A 613 -36.06 2.27 1.65
N PHE A 614 -35.89 1.47 2.70
CA PHE A 614 -37.06 1.01 3.46
C PHE A 614 -37.69 2.15 4.29
N GLY A 615 -36.86 3.02 4.87
CA GLY A 615 -37.31 4.20 5.62
C GLY A 615 -37.57 5.43 4.75
N ASP A 616 -37.77 6.58 5.41
CA ASP A 616 -38.09 7.85 4.76
C ASP A 616 -36.93 8.41 3.93
N ILE A 617 -37.26 9.04 2.81
CA ILE A 617 -36.29 9.75 1.96
C ILE A 617 -36.54 11.24 2.10
N SER A 618 -35.50 12.00 2.47
CA SER A 618 -35.57 13.45 2.62
C SER A 618 -34.57 14.15 1.71
N VAL A 619 -35.11 14.95 0.78
CA VAL A 619 -34.32 15.73 -0.18
C VAL A 619 -34.55 17.22 0.00
N GLU A 620 -33.48 18.01 0.13
CA GLU A 620 -33.65 19.44 0.41
C GLU A 620 -34.08 20.27 -0.82
N LYS A 621 -33.45 20.02 -1.98
CA LYS A 621 -33.50 20.93 -3.15
C LYS A 621 -34.12 20.35 -4.42
N GLU A 622 -33.71 19.19 -4.91
CA GLU A 622 -34.30 18.64 -6.13
C GLU A 622 -33.96 17.17 -6.37
N ILE A 623 -34.85 16.50 -7.10
CA ILE A 623 -34.71 15.16 -7.66
C ILE A 623 -34.89 15.29 -9.18
N ILE A 624 -33.90 14.88 -9.96
CA ILE A 624 -33.88 15.03 -11.42
C ILE A 624 -33.50 13.69 -12.07
N ASP A 625 -34.23 13.30 -13.12
CA ASP A 625 -33.94 12.12 -13.95
C ASP A 625 -33.63 10.85 -13.13
N SER A 626 -34.29 10.68 -11.98
CA SER A 626 -33.93 9.65 -11.00
C SER A 626 -35.08 8.67 -10.76
N VAL A 627 -34.71 7.47 -10.33
CA VAL A 627 -35.65 6.43 -9.90
C VAL A 627 -35.51 6.26 -8.39
N VAL A 628 -36.56 6.62 -7.66
CA VAL A 628 -36.58 6.60 -6.19
C VAL A 628 -37.68 5.66 -5.71
N LYS A 629 -37.33 4.65 -4.93
CA LYS A 629 -38.27 3.66 -4.37
C LYS A 629 -38.15 3.62 -2.85
N THR A 630 -39.26 3.80 -2.14
CA THR A 630 -39.29 3.76 -0.68
C THR A 630 -40.56 3.13 -0.08
N SER A 631 -40.41 2.43 1.04
CA SER A 631 -41.57 2.01 1.87
C SER A 631 -42.05 3.11 2.83
N GLY A 632 -41.23 4.14 3.07
CA GLY A 632 -41.53 5.32 3.86
C GLY A 632 -42.14 6.47 3.04
N VAL A 633 -41.96 7.69 3.55
CA VAL A 633 -42.37 8.94 2.90
C VAL A 633 -41.20 9.49 2.08
N ALA A 634 -41.47 9.87 0.83
CA ALA A 634 -40.51 10.66 0.03
C ALA A 634 -40.84 12.15 0.17
N SER A 635 -39.98 12.89 0.86
CA SER A 635 -40.15 14.31 1.14
C SER A 635 -39.11 15.17 0.42
N VAL A 636 -39.56 16.21 -0.28
CA VAL A 636 -38.72 17.22 -0.93
C VAL A 636 -39.07 18.60 -0.37
N SER A 637 -38.30 19.06 0.62
CA SER A 637 -38.74 20.12 1.55
C SER A 637 -38.94 21.48 0.87
N SER A 638 -37.97 21.92 0.07
CA SER A 638 -37.99 23.25 -0.58
C SER A 638 -37.92 23.19 -2.10
N GLY A 639 -38.02 21.97 -2.63
CA GLY A 639 -37.47 21.60 -3.92
C GLY A 639 -38.48 21.15 -4.96
N LYS A 640 -37.93 20.64 -6.07
CA LYS A 640 -38.72 20.16 -7.22
C LYS A 640 -38.32 18.75 -7.62
N ILE A 641 -39.28 18.00 -8.13
CA ILE A 641 -39.07 16.72 -8.82
C ILE A 641 -39.16 17.00 -10.32
N ILE A 642 -38.21 16.54 -11.13
CA ILE A 642 -38.20 16.75 -12.58
C ILE A 642 -37.92 15.42 -13.27
N SER A 643 -38.77 15.04 -14.24
CA SER A 643 -38.53 13.89 -15.14
C SER A 643 -38.11 12.62 -14.39
N SER A 644 -38.72 12.38 -13.23
CA SER A 644 -38.30 11.31 -12.30
C SER A 644 -39.43 10.33 -12.05
N MET A 645 -39.05 9.10 -11.68
CA MET A 645 -39.98 8.08 -11.21
C MET A 645 -39.83 7.93 -9.70
N ILE A 646 -40.87 8.26 -8.94
CA ILE A 646 -40.87 8.12 -7.48
C ILE A 646 -41.96 7.16 -7.08
N SER A 647 -41.61 6.14 -6.31
CA SER A 647 -42.53 5.14 -5.76
C SER A 647 -42.40 5.13 -4.25
N ALA A 648 -43.48 5.50 -3.54
CA ALA A 648 -43.47 5.63 -2.09
C ALA A 648 -44.73 5.04 -1.45
N LYS A 649 -44.57 4.04 -0.58
CA LYS A 649 -45.70 3.37 0.08
C LYS A 649 -46.41 4.26 1.10
N SER A 650 -45.68 5.10 1.83
CA SER A 650 -46.25 5.99 2.86
C SER A 650 -46.53 7.41 2.34
N GLY A 651 -46.41 7.64 1.03
CA GLY A 651 -46.78 8.88 0.36
C GLY A 651 -45.60 9.77 -0.03
N VAL A 652 -45.92 10.86 -0.73
CA VAL A 652 -44.94 11.81 -1.26
C VAL A 652 -45.34 13.23 -0.87
N GLU A 653 -44.36 14.03 -0.44
CA GLU A 653 -44.55 15.44 -0.12
C GLU A 653 -43.51 16.28 -0.85
N VAL A 654 -43.95 17.20 -1.70
CA VAL A 654 -43.07 17.99 -2.57
C VAL A 654 -43.60 19.40 -2.73
N LYS A 655 -42.70 20.38 -2.94
CA LYS A 655 -43.11 21.73 -3.29
C LYS A 655 -43.50 21.85 -4.76
N GLN A 656 -42.72 21.32 -5.69
CA GLN A 656 -43.04 21.41 -7.12
C GLN A 656 -42.79 20.09 -7.87
N ILE A 657 -43.67 19.73 -8.79
CA ILE A 657 -43.48 18.62 -9.73
C ILE A 657 -43.42 19.18 -11.14
N ASP A 658 -42.34 18.83 -11.83
CA ASP A 658 -41.97 19.16 -13.18
C ASP A 658 -41.83 20.67 -13.48
N THR A 659 -41.37 20.93 -14.69
CA THR A 659 -41.24 22.26 -15.29
C THR A 659 -41.89 22.25 -16.67
N GLU A 660 -42.17 23.42 -17.24
CA GLU A 660 -42.86 23.52 -18.54
C GLU A 660 -42.10 22.89 -19.71
N VAL A 661 -40.78 22.66 -19.56
CA VAL A 661 -39.88 22.14 -20.61
C VAL A 661 -39.50 20.67 -20.37
N SER A 662 -39.75 20.12 -19.17
CA SER A 662 -39.29 18.77 -18.81
C SER A 662 -40.25 17.68 -19.27
N GLU A 663 -39.73 16.47 -19.43
CA GLU A 663 -40.56 15.28 -19.52
C GLU A 663 -41.36 15.08 -18.21
N PRO A 664 -42.58 14.53 -18.29
CA PRO A 664 -43.44 14.38 -17.13
C PRO A 664 -42.94 13.29 -16.18
N SER A 665 -42.91 13.61 -14.89
CA SER A 665 -42.60 12.66 -13.81
C SER A 665 -43.74 11.67 -13.59
N THR A 666 -43.40 10.47 -13.11
CA THR A 666 -44.35 9.45 -12.67
C THR A 666 -44.23 9.23 -11.17
N ILE A 667 -45.30 9.49 -10.44
CA ILE A 667 -45.36 9.36 -8.98
C ILE A 667 -46.30 8.22 -8.61
N GLU A 668 -45.77 7.16 -8.02
CA GLU A 668 -46.53 6.05 -7.48
C GLU A 668 -46.64 6.20 -5.97
N ILE A 669 -47.86 6.20 -5.46
CA ILE A 669 -48.17 6.33 -4.04
C ILE A 669 -48.86 5.06 -3.55
N GLY A 670 -48.54 4.60 -2.34
CA GLY A 670 -49.18 3.42 -1.75
C GLY A 670 -48.72 2.06 -2.29
N SER A 671 -47.76 2.02 -3.21
CA SER A 671 -47.16 0.80 -3.75
C SER A 671 -45.86 0.43 -3.01
N SER A 672 -45.60 -0.87 -2.85
CA SER A 672 -44.39 -1.40 -2.22
C SER A 672 -43.30 -1.75 -3.26
N ALA A 673 -43.06 -0.89 -4.25
CA ALA A 673 -42.07 -1.17 -5.31
C ALA A 673 -40.62 -1.31 -4.77
N TYR A 674 -40.33 -0.74 -3.60
CA TYR A 674 -39.08 -0.99 -2.88
C TYR A 674 -38.95 -2.46 -2.48
N LEU A 675 -40.00 -3.03 -1.89
CA LEU A 675 -39.99 -4.41 -1.42
C LEU A 675 -39.76 -5.37 -2.58
N ASP A 676 -40.43 -5.16 -3.71
CA ASP A 676 -40.25 -5.99 -4.91
C ASP A 676 -38.79 -5.95 -5.39
N ALA A 677 -38.20 -4.75 -5.46
CA ALA A 677 -36.79 -4.58 -5.84
C ALA A 677 -35.81 -5.19 -4.82
N PHE A 678 -36.14 -5.14 -3.52
CA PHE A 678 -35.32 -5.72 -2.46
C PHE A 678 -35.39 -7.25 -2.43
N LEU A 679 -36.53 -7.84 -2.80
CA LEU A 679 -36.76 -9.29 -2.79
C LEU A 679 -36.31 -9.99 -4.08
N GLU A 680 -36.19 -9.28 -5.20
CA GLU A 680 -35.77 -9.83 -6.49
C GLU A 680 -34.47 -10.68 -6.40
N PRO A 681 -33.38 -10.26 -5.72
CA PRO A 681 -32.18 -11.08 -5.57
C PRO A 681 -32.46 -12.41 -4.84
N TYR A 682 -33.25 -12.40 -3.78
CA TYR A 682 -33.61 -13.59 -3.02
C TYR A 682 -34.46 -14.55 -3.86
N GLU A 683 -35.41 -14.02 -4.63
CA GLU A 683 -36.27 -14.82 -5.52
C GLU A 683 -35.43 -15.49 -6.63
N THR A 684 -34.49 -14.76 -7.23
CA THR A 684 -33.58 -15.34 -8.24
C THR A 684 -32.66 -16.41 -7.65
N GLU A 685 -32.17 -16.25 -6.42
CA GLU A 685 -31.36 -17.26 -5.74
C GLU A 685 -32.16 -18.53 -5.41
N ILE A 686 -33.42 -18.38 -5.00
CA ILE A 686 -34.34 -19.51 -4.82
C ILE A 686 -34.55 -20.25 -6.14
N GLU A 687 -34.73 -19.55 -7.27
CA GLU A 687 -34.88 -20.18 -8.58
C GLU A 687 -33.63 -20.96 -9.00
N LYS A 688 -32.43 -20.39 -8.81
CA LYS A 688 -31.15 -21.08 -9.06
C LYS A 688 -31.04 -22.35 -8.21
N THR A 689 -31.36 -22.25 -6.92
CA THR A 689 -31.31 -23.38 -5.99
C THR A 689 -32.33 -24.47 -6.35
N LYS A 690 -33.53 -24.10 -6.82
CA LYS A 690 -34.54 -25.06 -7.32
C LYS A 690 -34.03 -25.82 -8.54
N LYS A 691 -33.41 -25.15 -9.53
CA LYS A 691 -32.83 -25.80 -10.71
C LYS A 691 -31.74 -26.79 -10.33
N ASN A 692 -30.80 -26.37 -9.47
CA ASN A 692 -29.74 -27.26 -8.97
C ASN A 692 -30.30 -28.48 -8.23
N LEU A 693 -31.36 -28.30 -7.44
CA LEU A 693 -32.05 -29.40 -6.75
C LEU A 693 -32.66 -30.40 -7.72
N GLU A 694 -33.26 -29.94 -8.82
CA GLU A 694 -33.80 -30.84 -9.85
C GLU A 694 -32.69 -31.66 -10.51
N ASP A 695 -31.54 -31.05 -10.79
CA ASP A 695 -30.42 -31.74 -11.42
C ASP A 695 -29.76 -32.75 -10.46
N PHE A 696 -29.57 -32.40 -9.18
CA PHE A 696 -29.09 -33.35 -8.18
C PHE A 696 -30.06 -34.51 -7.96
N LYS A 697 -31.38 -34.26 -7.99
CA LYS A 697 -32.38 -35.32 -7.90
C LYS A 697 -32.34 -36.27 -9.10
N LYS A 698 -32.17 -35.75 -10.32
CA LYS A 698 -31.97 -36.59 -11.52
C LYS A 698 -30.69 -37.43 -11.43
N ASN A 699 -29.59 -36.83 -10.96
CA ASN A 699 -28.35 -37.57 -10.75
C ASN A 699 -28.52 -38.68 -9.70
N MET A 700 -29.20 -38.36 -8.59
CA MET A 700 -29.54 -39.34 -7.54
C MET A 700 -30.29 -40.54 -8.10
N THR A 701 -31.34 -40.31 -8.90
CA THR A 701 -32.11 -41.42 -9.50
C THR A 701 -31.26 -42.26 -10.44
N ASN A 702 -30.37 -41.64 -11.21
CA ASN A 702 -29.46 -42.36 -12.11
C ASN A 702 -28.44 -43.21 -11.36
N LEU A 703 -27.85 -42.66 -10.29
CA LEU A 703 -26.90 -43.39 -9.44
C LEU A 703 -27.58 -44.55 -8.70
N GLN A 704 -28.79 -44.34 -8.18
CA GLN A 704 -29.58 -45.39 -7.53
C GLN A 704 -29.95 -46.53 -8.49
N GLU A 705 -30.29 -46.20 -9.75
CA GLU A 705 -30.56 -47.24 -10.75
C GLU A 705 -29.28 -48.01 -11.12
N ARG A 706 -28.14 -47.33 -11.26
CA ARG A 706 -26.85 -47.99 -11.49
C ARG A 706 -26.46 -48.91 -10.33
N ASP A 707 -26.58 -48.45 -9.08
CA ASP A 707 -26.32 -49.26 -7.89
C ASP A 707 -27.23 -50.50 -7.84
N ARG A 708 -28.52 -50.33 -8.18
CA ARG A 708 -29.47 -51.45 -8.26
C ARG A 708 -29.07 -52.48 -9.32
N VAL A 709 -28.70 -52.04 -10.53
CA VAL A 709 -28.26 -52.95 -11.60
C VAL A 709 -27.00 -53.70 -11.19
N LEU A 710 -26.03 -53.00 -10.61
CA LEU A 710 -24.77 -53.58 -10.15
C LEU A 710 -24.99 -54.60 -9.02
N HIS A 711 -25.88 -54.29 -8.07
CA HIS A 711 -26.29 -55.22 -7.00
C HIS A 711 -26.87 -56.53 -7.56
N LEU A 712 -27.67 -56.47 -8.63
CA LEU A 712 -28.21 -57.67 -9.29
C LEU A 712 -27.10 -58.49 -9.97
N GLU A 713 -26.16 -57.83 -10.65
CA GLU A 713 -25.03 -58.50 -11.29
C GLU A 713 -24.11 -59.20 -10.27
N ILE A 714 -23.82 -58.53 -9.15
CA ILE A 714 -23.05 -59.10 -8.03
C ILE A 714 -23.75 -60.34 -7.47
N ALA A 715 -25.07 -60.28 -7.27
CA ALA A 715 -25.84 -61.41 -6.75
C ALA A 715 -25.84 -62.62 -7.72
N GLU A 716 -25.99 -62.38 -9.02
CA GLU A 716 -25.95 -63.43 -10.04
C GLU A 716 -24.55 -64.08 -10.12
N LYS A 717 -23.49 -63.27 -10.17
CA LYS A 717 -22.11 -63.76 -10.23
C LYS A 717 -21.70 -64.52 -8.96
N ALA A 718 -22.11 -64.06 -7.78
CA ALA A 718 -21.88 -64.76 -6.53
C ALA A 718 -22.54 -66.15 -6.50
N GLN A 719 -23.76 -66.28 -7.03
CA GLN A 719 -24.44 -67.58 -7.12
C GLN A 719 -23.72 -68.55 -8.07
N ILE A 720 -23.19 -68.05 -9.19
CA ILE A 720 -22.42 -68.85 -10.15
C ILE A 720 -21.09 -69.29 -9.53
N HIS A 721 -20.43 -68.40 -8.77
CA HIS A 721 -19.20 -68.69 -8.05
C HIS A 721 -19.38 -69.83 -7.03
N ASP A 722 -20.38 -69.73 -6.15
CA ASP A 722 -20.68 -70.78 -5.15
C ASP A 722 -21.00 -72.14 -5.80
N LYS A 723 -21.79 -72.15 -6.88
CA LYS A 723 -22.04 -73.38 -7.66
C LYS A 723 -20.74 -73.98 -8.25
N SER A 724 -19.82 -73.14 -8.70
CA SER A 724 -18.54 -73.55 -9.28
C SER A 724 -17.60 -74.12 -8.21
N GLU A 725 -17.56 -73.52 -7.02
CA GLU A 725 -16.80 -74.04 -5.87
C GLU A 725 -17.35 -75.39 -5.38
N GLN A 726 -18.68 -75.53 -5.29
CA GLN A 726 -19.31 -76.80 -4.92
C GLN A 726 -19.03 -77.90 -5.96
N ALA A 727 -19.00 -77.57 -7.25
CA ALA A 727 -18.63 -78.50 -8.31
C ALA A 727 -17.15 -78.90 -8.23
N LEU A 728 -16.26 -77.94 -7.95
CA LEU A 728 -14.83 -78.21 -7.71
C LEU A 728 -14.64 -79.16 -6.52
N LYS A 729 -15.33 -78.91 -5.40
CA LYS A 729 -15.26 -79.76 -4.20
C LYS A 729 -15.69 -81.20 -4.50
N LYS A 730 -16.80 -81.39 -5.22
CA LYS A 730 -17.26 -82.72 -5.67
C LYS A 730 -16.25 -83.41 -6.59
N LEU A 731 -15.58 -82.68 -7.48
CA LEU A 731 -14.54 -83.23 -8.36
C LEU A 731 -13.27 -83.61 -7.61
N ILE A 732 -12.88 -82.83 -6.59
CA ILE A 732 -11.76 -83.16 -5.70
C ILE A 732 -12.07 -84.42 -4.88
N GLU A 733 -13.29 -84.52 -4.34
CA GLU A 733 -13.76 -85.73 -3.64
C GLU A 733 -13.75 -86.95 -4.57
N HIS A 734 -14.24 -86.81 -5.81
CA HIS A 734 -14.23 -87.88 -6.81
C HIS A 734 -12.81 -88.29 -7.24
N LYS A 735 -11.88 -87.32 -7.35
CA LYS A 735 -10.45 -87.56 -7.58
C LYS A 735 -9.82 -88.38 -6.46
N SER A 736 -10.16 -88.08 -5.19
CA SER A 736 -9.66 -88.82 -4.03
C SER A 736 -10.12 -90.29 -4.01
N LEU A 737 -11.32 -90.56 -4.51
CA LEU A 737 -11.88 -91.92 -4.62
C LEU A 737 -11.23 -92.73 -5.75
N ILE A 738 -10.86 -92.10 -6.87
CA ILE A 738 -10.23 -92.75 -8.04
C ILE A 738 -8.73 -93.02 -7.83
N GLN A 739 -8.03 -92.22 -7.01
CA GLN A 739 -6.62 -92.43 -6.68
C GLN A 739 -6.33 -93.79 -6.02
N GLY A 740 -7.35 -94.46 -5.44
CA GLY A 740 -7.24 -95.82 -4.90
C GLY A 740 -7.20 -96.94 -5.97
N THR A 741 -7.53 -96.64 -7.23
CA THR A 741 -7.68 -97.61 -8.33
C THR A 741 -6.68 -97.27 -9.45
N ARG A 742 -5.70 -98.16 -9.74
CA ARG A 742 -4.59 -97.95 -10.70
C ARG A 742 -5.02 -97.81 -12.18
N SER A 743 -5.70 -96.72 -12.55
CA SER A 743 -6.02 -96.35 -13.93
C SER A 743 -5.59 -94.90 -14.23
N LEU A 744 -4.72 -94.72 -15.24
CA LEU A 744 -4.07 -93.44 -15.55
C LEU A 744 -4.91 -92.53 -16.48
N GLN A 745 -5.68 -93.08 -17.42
CA GLN A 745 -6.42 -92.29 -18.42
C GLN A 745 -7.59 -91.44 -17.88
N PRO A 746 -8.35 -91.85 -16.84
CA PRO A 746 -9.41 -91.00 -16.26
C PRO A 746 -8.87 -89.83 -15.42
N MET A 747 -7.62 -89.92 -14.94
CA MET A 747 -7.04 -88.95 -14.01
C MET A 747 -6.62 -87.66 -14.71
N ASP A 748 -6.07 -87.74 -15.91
CA ASP A 748 -5.64 -86.56 -16.68
C ASP A 748 -6.86 -85.69 -17.06
N GLN A 749 -7.96 -86.32 -17.47
CA GLN A 749 -9.21 -85.61 -17.81
C GLN A 749 -9.88 -84.93 -16.59
N ILE A 750 -9.71 -85.49 -15.39
CA ILE A 750 -10.21 -84.89 -14.14
C ILE A 750 -9.31 -83.72 -13.73
N ASN A 751 -7.99 -83.85 -13.87
CA ASN A 751 -7.04 -82.79 -13.55
C ASN A 751 -7.22 -81.57 -14.45
N GLU A 752 -7.39 -81.74 -15.78
CA GLU A 752 -7.69 -80.63 -16.69
C GLU A 752 -9.00 -79.90 -16.33
N LYS A 753 -10.02 -80.65 -15.89
CA LYS A 753 -11.29 -80.07 -15.44
C LYS A 753 -11.17 -79.32 -14.11
N ILE A 754 -10.34 -79.79 -13.20
CA ILE A 754 -10.04 -79.09 -11.93
C ILE A 754 -9.29 -77.80 -12.22
N GLU A 755 -8.20 -77.86 -13.00
CA GLU A 755 -7.36 -76.71 -13.31
C GLU A 755 -8.15 -75.62 -14.07
N SER A 756 -8.97 -76.02 -15.05
CA SER A 756 -9.85 -75.07 -15.76
C SER A 756 -10.94 -74.45 -14.89
N LEU A 757 -11.43 -75.15 -13.84
CA LEU A 757 -12.37 -74.60 -12.87
C LEU A 757 -11.68 -73.68 -11.85
N GLU A 758 -10.47 -74.01 -11.40
CA GLU A 758 -9.66 -73.18 -10.51
C GLU A 758 -9.31 -71.84 -11.15
N ILE A 759 -8.92 -71.84 -12.43
CA ILE A 759 -8.67 -70.61 -13.20
C ILE A 759 -9.94 -69.77 -13.29
N LYS A 760 -11.09 -70.38 -13.62
CA LYS A 760 -12.37 -69.67 -13.68
C LYS A 760 -12.78 -69.07 -12.34
N ILE A 761 -12.64 -69.81 -11.24
CA ILE A 761 -12.93 -69.33 -9.87
C ILE A 761 -12.03 -68.14 -9.52
N LYS A 762 -10.74 -68.20 -9.86
CA LYS A 762 -9.81 -67.10 -9.66
C LYS A 762 -10.19 -65.85 -10.47
N ASP A 763 -10.56 -66.04 -11.75
CA ASP A 763 -11.01 -64.94 -12.61
C ASP A 763 -12.33 -64.33 -12.11
N PHE A 764 -13.24 -65.15 -11.56
CA PHE A 764 -14.46 -64.66 -10.91
C PHE A 764 -14.15 -63.82 -9.67
N GLY A 765 -13.21 -64.24 -8.83
CA GLY A 765 -12.78 -63.47 -7.66
C GLY A 765 -12.29 -62.07 -8.03
N ILE A 766 -11.44 -61.96 -9.05
CA ILE A 766 -10.94 -60.67 -9.57
C ILE A 766 -12.09 -59.84 -10.16
N SER A 767 -13.05 -60.46 -10.84
CA SER A 767 -14.22 -59.75 -11.37
C SER A 767 -15.14 -59.24 -10.27
N MET A 768 -15.30 -59.97 -9.16
CA MET A 768 -16.15 -59.58 -8.03
C MET A 768 -15.55 -58.39 -7.28
N GLU A 769 -14.24 -58.40 -7.04
CA GLU A 769 -13.53 -57.29 -6.38
C GLU A 769 -13.74 -55.97 -7.14
N LYS A 770 -13.63 -55.98 -8.48
CA LYS A 770 -13.92 -54.81 -9.32
C LYS A 770 -15.35 -54.31 -9.21
N LEU A 771 -16.32 -55.22 -9.13
CA LEU A 771 -17.73 -54.84 -8.99
C LEU A 771 -18.01 -54.23 -7.61
N PHE A 772 -17.39 -54.75 -6.54
CA PHE A 772 -17.49 -54.15 -5.21
C PHE A 772 -16.84 -52.77 -5.15
N ASP A 773 -15.68 -52.58 -5.78
CA ASP A 773 -15.03 -51.26 -5.88
C ASP A 773 -15.93 -50.24 -6.60
N GLU A 774 -16.57 -50.65 -7.71
CA GLU A 774 -17.52 -49.80 -8.43
C GLU A 774 -18.78 -49.50 -7.61
N GLN A 775 -19.28 -50.48 -6.84
CA GLN A 775 -20.39 -50.31 -5.92
C GLN A 775 -20.08 -49.28 -4.84
N ASP A 776 -18.97 -49.46 -4.14
CA ASP A 776 -18.55 -48.58 -3.05
C ASP A 776 -18.37 -47.14 -3.54
N LYS A 777 -17.85 -46.98 -4.77
CA LYS A 777 -17.75 -45.68 -5.43
C LYS A 777 -19.13 -45.06 -5.67
N ILE A 778 -20.07 -45.81 -6.25
CA ILE A 778 -21.43 -45.32 -6.52
C ILE A 778 -22.15 -44.99 -5.20
N GLN A 779 -22.02 -45.81 -4.16
CA GLN A 779 -22.60 -45.54 -2.85
C GLN A 779 -22.00 -44.29 -2.21
N GLY A 780 -20.69 -44.07 -2.37
CA GLY A 780 -20.02 -42.80 -2.04
C GLY A 780 -20.64 -41.61 -2.76
N GLU A 781 -20.83 -41.69 -4.08
CA GLU A 781 -21.47 -40.64 -4.90
C GLU A 781 -22.94 -40.39 -4.50
N ILE A 782 -23.68 -41.44 -4.14
CA ILE A 782 -25.06 -41.32 -3.61
C ILE A 782 -25.04 -40.59 -2.27
N SER A 783 -24.15 -40.97 -1.35
CA SER A 783 -24.09 -40.35 -0.02
C SER A 783 -23.77 -38.86 -0.10
N THR A 784 -22.81 -38.48 -0.95
CA THR A 784 -22.42 -37.08 -1.19
C THR A 784 -23.56 -36.30 -1.87
N THR A 785 -24.19 -36.86 -2.91
CA THR A 785 -25.32 -36.21 -3.60
C THR A 785 -26.52 -36.01 -2.66
N LYS A 786 -26.81 -36.98 -1.76
CA LYS A 786 -27.86 -36.82 -0.73
C LYS A 786 -27.58 -35.64 0.20
N LEU A 787 -26.31 -35.47 0.61
CA LEU A 787 -25.90 -34.36 1.46
C LEU A 787 -26.11 -33.01 0.75
N TYR A 788 -25.74 -32.90 -0.54
CA TYR A 788 -25.96 -31.68 -1.32
C TYR A 788 -27.45 -31.35 -1.50
N ILE A 789 -28.29 -32.34 -1.75
CA ILE A 789 -29.75 -32.16 -1.82
C ILE A 789 -30.28 -31.63 -0.49
N LYS A 790 -29.88 -32.24 0.64
CA LYS A 790 -30.31 -31.81 1.98
C LYS A 790 -29.93 -30.34 2.25
N LYS A 791 -28.65 -29.99 2.06
CA LYS A 791 -28.17 -28.61 2.22
C LYS A 791 -28.90 -27.60 1.33
N SER A 792 -29.20 -27.98 0.09
CA SER A 792 -29.89 -27.09 -0.85
C SER A 792 -31.37 -26.90 -0.49
N ILE A 793 -32.03 -27.91 0.11
CA ILE A 793 -33.38 -27.77 0.66
C ILE A 793 -33.38 -26.83 1.85
N GLU A 794 -32.47 -27.04 2.81
CA GLU A 794 -32.32 -26.21 4.01
C GLU A 794 -32.11 -24.73 3.63
N LYS A 795 -31.16 -24.45 2.73
CA LYS A 795 -30.90 -23.08 2.23
C LYS A 795 -32.13 -22.44 1.58
N LYS A 796 -32.87 -23.20 0.76
CA LYS A 796 -34.09 -22.69 0.11
C LYS A 796 -35.20 -22.38 1.12
N GLU A 797 -35.36 -23.20 2.15
CA GLU A 797 -36.36 -22.97 3.22
C GLU A 797 -35.97 -21.75 4.07
N GLU A 798 -34.68 -21.60 4.39
CA GLU A 798 -34.14 -20.43 5.07
C GLU A 798 -34.42 -19.14 4.30
N LEU A 799 -34.06 -19.07 3.01
CA LEU A 799 -34.33 -17.90 2.16
C LEU A 799 -35.83 -17.58 2.08
N LYS A 800 -36.70 -18.59 1.97
CA LYS A 800 -38.15 -18.38 1.97
C LYS A 800 -38.66 -17.79 3.29
N SER A 801 -38.17 -18.30 4.41
CA SER A 801 -38.53 -17.81 5.74
C SER A 801 -38.08 -16.35 5.93
N GLN A 802 -36.90 -15.99 5.43
CA GLN A 802 -36.43 -14.60 5.42
C GLN A 802 -37.34 -13.69 4.59
N ILE A 803 -37.68 -14.09 3.35
CA ILE A 803 -38.61 -13.33 2.49
C ILE A 803 -39.96 -13.13 3.19
N GLU A 804 -40.53 -14.18 3.78
CA GLU A 804 -41.82 -14.11 4.47
C GLU A 804 -41.76 -13.16 5.68
N THR A 805 -40.67 -13.22 6.44
CA THR A 805 -40.43 -12.31 7.56
C THR A 805 -40.41 -10.86 7.09
N ILE A 806 -39.69 -10.55 6.01
CA ILE A 806 -39.61 -9.20 5.43
C ILE A 806 -40.98 -8.74 4.92
N LYS A 807 -41.73 -9.60 4.21
CA LYS A 807 -43.10 -9.30 3.75
C LYS A 807 -44.03 -8.97 4.92
N ASN A 808 -43.92 -9.70 6.03
CA ASN A 808 -44.71 -9.44 7.23
C ASN A 808 -44.37 -8.10 7.88
N TYR A 809 -43.07 -7.73 7.93
CA TYR A 809 -42.64 -6.41 8.40
C TYR A 809 -43.18 -5.28 7.52
N ASP A 810 -43.12 -5.43 6.19
CA ASP A 810 -43.67 -4.43 5.27
C ASP A 810 -45.19 -4.32 5.43
N GLN A 811 -45.93 -5.42 5.54
CA GLN A 811 -47.39 -5.40 5.76
C GLN A 811 -47.81 -4.68 7.05
N ALA A 812 -46.96 -4.65 8.08
CA ALA A 812 -47.22 -3.88 9.29
C ALA A 812 -47.25 -2.36 9.04
N ILE A 813 -46.57 -1.88 7.99
CA ILE A 813 -46.60 -0.48 7.56
C ILE A 813 -47.87 -0.24 6.75
N LYS A 814 -48.81 0.52 7.32
CA LYS A 814 -50.04 0.90 6.62
C LYS A 814 -49.72 1.83 5.44
N PRO A 815 -50.09 1.47 4.20
CA PRO A 815 -49.86 2.35 3.06
C PRO A 815 -50.66 3.64 3.23
N SER A 816 -50.04 4.76 2.85
CA SER A 816 -50.70 6.06 2.77
C SER A 816 -50.59 6.55 1.32
N PRO A 817 -51.60 6.28 0.48
CA PRO A 817 -51.59 6.68 -0.92
C PRO A 817 -51.93 8.17 -1.03
N VAL A 818 -51.04 9.02 -0.51
CA VAL A 818 -51.22 10.47 -0.49
C VAL A 818 -50.02 11.16 -1.13
N LEU A 819 -50.30 12.04 -2.09
CA LEU A 819 -49.32 12.96 -2.65
C LEU A 819 -49.72 14.40 -2.28
N ILE A 820 -48.83 15.11 -1.59
CA ILE A 820 -49.02 16.50 -1.17
C ILE A 820 -48.09 17.39 -1.99
N VAL A 821 -48.67 18.29 -2.80
CA VAL A 821 -47.95 19.30 -3.57
C VAL A 821 -48.20 20.68 -2.97
N LYS A 822 -47.19 21.26 -2.31
CA LYS A 822 -47.28 22.57 -1.64
C LYS A 822 -47.11 23.79 -2.56
N GLY A 823 -46.76 23.58 -3.82
CA GLY A 823 -46.49 24.62 -4.81
C GLY A 823 -47.21 24.29 -6.10
N THR A 824 -46.49 23.95 -7.17
CA THR A 824 -47.06 23.68 -8.51
C THR A 824 -46.87 22.22 -8.94
N ILE A 825 -47.83 21.70 -9.69
CA ILE A 825 -47.68 20.48 -10.50
C ILE A 825 -48.01 20.85 -11.95
N GLU A 826 -47.08 20.57 -12.86
CA GLU A 826 -47.26 20.87 -14.29
C GLU A 826 -48.15 19.82 -14.98
N LYS A 827 -48.66 20.18 -16.16
CA LYS A 827 -49.47 19.30 -17.00
C LYS A 827 -48.66 18.08 -17.47
N GLY A 828 -49.31 16.92 -17.51
CA GLY A 828 -48.74 15.66 -18.02
C GLY A 828 -48.12 14.77 -16.94
N ALA A 829 -47.90 15.28 -15.73
CA ALA A 829 -47.43 14.48 -14.60
C ALA A 829 -48.40 13.32 -14.33
N LYS A 830 -47.85 12.12 -14.13
CA LYS A 830 -48.62 10.89 -13.91
C LYS A 830 -48.59 10.52 -12.44
N ILE A 831 -49.76 10.23 -11.88
CA ILE A 831 -49.93 9.81 -10.50
C ILE A 831 -50.59 8.44 -10.52
N ASN A 832 -49.93 7.43 -9.96
CA ASN A 832 -50.44 6.06 -9.86
C ASN A 832 -50.71 5.75 -8.38
N GLY A 833 -51.95 5.43 -8.06
CA GLY A 833 -52.31 4.76 -6.81
C GLY A 833 -52.20 3.24 -6.96
N PRO A 834 -52.45 2.49 -5.88
CA PRO A 834 -52.57 1.04 -5.91
C PRO A 834 -53.55 0.51 -6.97
N ASP A 835 -54.73 1.15 -7.09
CA ASP A 835 -55.83 0.64 -7.92
C ASP A 835 -56.27 1.62 -9.02
N SER A 836 -55.66 2.81 -9.09
CA SER A 836 -56.07 3.87 -10.01
C SER A 836 -54.90 4.68 -10.56
N LYS A 837 -55.12 5.34 -11.71
CA LYS A 837 -54.12 6.19 -12.38
C LYS A 837 -54.75 7.52 -12.78
N LEU A 838 -53.97 8.60 -12.67
CA LEU A 838 -54.38 9.95 -13.03
C LEU A 838 -53.24 10.64 -13.78
N GLU A 839 -53.57 11.27 -14.91
CA GLU A 839 -52.67 12.19 -15.60
C GLU A 839 -53.18 13.62 -15.38
N VAL A 840 -52.29 14.51 -14.96
CA VAL A 840 -52.64 15.90 -14.65
C VAL A 840 -52.93 16.66 -15.94
N SER A 841 -54.17 17.07 -16.14
CA SER A 841 -54.64 17.71 -17.38
C SER A 841 -54.22 19.17 -17.52
N GLU A 842 -54.03 19.88 -16.41
CA GLU A 842 -53.65 21.29 -16.36
C GLU A 842 -52.76 21.63 -15.16
N LYS A 843 -52.01 22.73 -15.27
CA LYS A 843 -51.13 23.22 -14.20
C LYS A 843 -51.95 23.62 -12.97
N THR A 844 -51.73 22.97 -11.84
CA THR A 844 -52.44 23.23 -10.59
C THR A 844 -51.50 23.57 -9.45
N LYS A 845 -52.04 24.21 -8.40
CA LYS A 845 -51.27 24.67 -7.24
C LYS A 845 -51.89 24.24 -5.93
N ASN A 846 -51.04 24.01 -4.92
CA ASN A 846 -51.43 23.67 -3.55
C ASN A 846 -52.49 22.58 -3.51
N ILE A 847 -52.12 21.39 -3.96
CA ILE A 847 -53.07 20.31 -4.21
C ILE A 847 -52.63 19.05 -3.48
N LYS A 848 -53.61 18.30 -2.98
CA LYS A 848 -53.44 17.02 -2.33
C LYS A 848 -54.16 15.97 -3.15
N PHE A 849 -53.40 15.01 -3.66
CA PHE A 849 -53.93 13.83 -4.32
C PHE A 849 -54.02 12.68 -3.32
N HIS A 850 -55.15 11.97 -3.33
CA HIS A 850 -55.31 10.75 -2.56
C HIS A 850 -56.33 9.85 -3.25
N GLU A 851 -56.14 8.55 -3.11
CA GLU A 851 -57.08 7.57 -3.67
C GLU A 851 -58.33 7.47 -2.78
N ILE A 852 -59.50 7.45 -3.42
CA ILE A 852 -60.79 7.24 -2.76
C ILE A 852 -61.56 6.12 -3.46
N HIS A 853 -62.39 5.42 -2.70
CA HIS A 853 -63.39 4.51 -3.24
C HIS A 853 -64.62 5.31 -3.67
N SER A 854 -65.01 5.18 -4.93
CA SER A 854 -66.22 5.74 -5.53
C SER A 854 -67.07 4.62 -6.15
N GLN A 855 -68.23 4.95 -6.69
CA GLN A 855 -69.07 4.04 -7.49
C GLN A 855 -69.20 4.58 -8.92
N ASP A 856 -69.20 3.70 -9.92
CA ASP A 856 -69.50 4.05 -11.31
C ASP A 856 -71.01 4.30 -11.52
N ALA A 857 -71.42 4.68 -12.73
CA ALA A 857 -72.82 4.97 -13.05
C ALA A 857 -73.76 3.74 -12.91
N ASP A 858 -73.18 2.54 -12.86
CA ASP A 858 -73.88 1.26 -12.69
C ASP A 858 -73.83 0.75 -11.24
N GLY A 859 -73.19 1.50 -10.32
CA GLY A 859 -73.08 1.18 -8.90
C GLY A 859 -71.92 0.26 -8.51
N ASN A 860 -71.00 -0.07 -9.43
CA ASN A 860 -69.82 -0.87 -9.13
C ASN A 860 -68.75 -0.02 -8.43
N PRO A 861 -68.03 -0.57 -7.43
CA PRO A 861 -66.95 0.13 -6.77
C PRO A 861 -65.79 0.39 -7.75
N ILE A 862 -65.38 1.65 -7.87
CA ILE A 862 -64.22 2.10 -8.65
C ILE A 862 -63.28 2.91 -7.76
N HIS A 863 -61.99 2.81 -7.99
CA HIS A 863 -60.98 3.61 -7.30
C HIS A 863 -60.60 4.81 -8.17
N ILE A 864 -60.60 6.00 -7.60
CA ILE A 864 -60.23 7.22 -8.31
C ILE A 864 -59.27 8.07 -7.46
N ILE A 865 -58.31 8.71 -8.11
CA ILE A 865 -57.44 9.69 -7.45
C ILE A 865 -58.17 11.03 -7.41
N LYS A 866 -58.55 11.48 -6.22
CA LYS A 866 -59.18 12.78 -6.00
C LYS A 866 -58.13 13.84 -5.71
N ALA A 867 -58.30 15.01 -6.32
CA ALA A 867 -57.44 16.16 -6.13
C ALA A 867 -58.18 17.25 -5.32
N ASP A 868 -57.77 17.45 -4.06
CA ASP A 868 -58.33 18.46 -3.17
C ASP A 868 -57.37 19.63 -2.99
N LYS A 869 -57.89 20.86 -2.89
CA LYS A 869 -57.06 22.03 -2.54
C LYS A 869 -56.49 21.84 -1.13
N ASN A 870 -55.17 21.84 -1.03
CA ASN A 870 -54.44 21.82 0.21
C ASN A 870 -54.60 23.20 0.86
N LYS A 871 -55.41 23.29 1.94
CA LYS A 871 -55.71 24.54 2.63
C LYS A 871 -54.51 25.05 3.45
#